data_AF-A0A955H2J7-F1
#
_entry.id   AF-A0A955H2J7-F1
#
_cell.length_a   1.000
_cell.length_b   1.000
_cell.length_c   1.000
_cell.angle_alpha   90.00
_cell.angle_beta   90.00
_cell.angle_gamma   90.00
#
_symmetry.space_group_name_H-M   'P 1'
#
loop_
_entity.id
_entity.type
_entity.pdbx_description
1 polymer ?
#
loop_
_entity_poly.entity_id
_entity_poly.type
_entity_poly.pdbx_seq_one_letter_code
_entity_poly.pdbx_strand_id
1 'polypeptide(L)'
;MKFFNLAFVSVFAFISLISASDTLAACGNIITTVNYGDGPIEEFSPIEDCDNPFNADSPNPFTYNLTLGFSGQLVTENSVITINESGTATGTFSINKGSNFSFEPLSFFQKVGDDYEQVSSVTFLNGSDFAIDALVEGEYVAVLKFELPPVLQVEATPLWKQFLIKLLQPQVANAYYEDYVEIVAVPFTIKYESIEVPAGASSVLFLPGIQASRLYTKGVFGTENQLWEPNVNADVEKLAMTDEGVSIYDIYTKDVIDEVNVLPVAQGNIYKGFLRMLEDLKGDEVVKDFASFPYDWRYSVFDVATKEVLYEDESKKLLDEVLALADDSYTGKVTLIGHSNGGLVAKALLYEYGEAELAGKIDKMIMIGTPQLGTPKAIGSMLHGLDQSIGSGIIATASTVRQITKNLAGAYTLLPSPKYFEEISEPMITTDGSLLSEAVSAYGDIDSSARLHSFLINSLDNRDGSVGLNEPIALNPQMLLDTIGWQSILDNWGAPEGVDVYEVVGTGLATIKGYDYREYGCKESHPDCVLHSYLKPFPIMSNDGDQTVTEISAAAYEGDKILAVVNLYDASFLKPKTHANLTESGPVQDFIGSVIKYPYLSDSIIVPEYTGVSSRYRIIAAFSPVSLLAVDDNGRQVGMIGGEIKEEIYNAQYFELGGSKFLVLPSEVNVNVKVTGVDDGIYSLSVDEIDESGKQVQISILKNSTTSVGMTAEFSVKDGEYSPLETDQDGDGEIDLIQSLNGEIILEPEVVYNYGDLRIAVKDLKLTKQQEKKILLKVGLAELFAKKSQKKKVFVRLEARALKLVLLNLKKLERKGIIDGNDVRSIEVIINNLQ
;
A
#
# COMPACT_ATOMS: atom_id res chain seq x y z
N MET A 1 -49.93 -0.26 -67.35
CA MET A 1 -49.28 0.12 -68.63
C MET A 1 -48.51 -1.13 -69.13
N LYS A 2 -48.43 -1.51 -70.42
CA LYS A 2 -47.91 -0.83 -71.62
C LYS A 2 -46.46 -0.37 -71.41
N PHE A 3 -45.43 -0.78 -72.17
CA PHE A 3 -45.29 -1.62 -73.38
C PHE A 3 -43.97 -2.45 -73.27
N PHE A 4 -43.80 -3.60 -73.96
CA PHE A 4 -42.99 -3.83 -75.19
C PHE A 4 -41.68 -3.01 -75.28
N ASN A 5 -40.53 -3.48 -75.81
CA ASN A 5 -40.23 -4.51 -76.83
C ASN A 5 -38.75 -4.99 -76.65
N LEU A 6 -38.11 -5.92 -77.36
CA LEU A 6 -38.40 -6.79 -78.53
C LEU A 6 -37.60 -8.12 -78.37
N ALA A 7 -37.96 -9.16 -79.11
CA ALA A 7 -37.35 -10.49 -79.18
C ALA A 7 -36.41 -10.73 -80.40
N PHE A 8 -35.55 -11.77 -80.31
CA PHE A 8 -35.05 -12.65 -81.39
C PHE A 8 -34.71 -14.02 -80.72
N VAL A 9 -35.16 -15.23 -81.09
CA VAL A 9 -35.30 -15.93 -82.41
C VAL A 9 -33.89 -16.21 -82.98
N SER A 10 -33.34 -17.44 -83.05
CA SER A 10 -33.81 -18.71 -83.66
C SER A 10 -32.80 -19.87 -83.32
N VAL A 11 -32.91 -21.19 -83.60
CA VAL A 11 -33.94 -22.11 -84.17
C VAL A 11 -33.48 -23.59 -83.98
N PHE A 12 -34.41 -24.55 -83.73
CA PHE A 12 -34.32 -26.05 -83.82
C PHE A 12 -33.19 -26.78 -83.01
N ALA A 13 -33.40 -27.81 -82.17
CA ALA A 13 -34.27 -29.01 -82.15
C ALA A 13 -33.73 -30.25 -82.89
N PHE A 14 -33.46 -31.34 -82.15
CA PHE A 14 -33.85 -32.71 -82.55
C PHE A 14 -33.96 -33.67 -81.34
N ILE A 15 -34.67 -34.79 -81.53
CA ILE A 15 -34.96 -35.81 -80.50
C ILE A 15 -33.96 -36.98 -80.63
N SER A 16 -33.54 -37.56 -79.51
CA SER A 16 -33.16 -38.99 -79.41
C SER A 16 -33.38 -39.53 -78.00
N LEU A 17 -33.69 -40.83 -77.90
CA LEU A 17 -33.82 -41.53 -76.62
C LEU A 17 -32.43 -41.85 -76.06
N ILE A 18 -32.26 -41.80 -74.74
CA ILE A 18 -31.20 -42.49 -74.01
C ILE A 18 -31.88 -43.34 -72.93
N SER A 19 -31.35 -44.54 -72.72
CA SER A 19 -31.80 -45.49 -71.69
C SER A 19 -31.52 -44.99 -70.28
N ALA A 20 -32.37 -45.36 -69.32
CA ALA A 20 -32.00 -45.30 -67.91
C ALA A 20 -30.88 -46.32 -67.64
N SER A 21 -29.64 -45.83 -67.60
CA SER A 21 -28.61 -46.37 -66.72
C SER A 21 -28.78 -45.70 -65.36
N ASP A 22 -28.74 -46.47 -64.27
CA ASP A 22 -28.75 -45.90 -62.93
C ASP A 22 -27.50 -45.01 -62.75
N THR A 23 -27.70 -43.70 -62.67
CA THR A 23 -26.65 -42.76 -62.29
C THR A 23 -26.43 -42.91 -60.79
N LEU A 24 -25.30 -43.50 -60.38
CA LEU A 24 -24.75 -43.18 -59.07
C LEU A 24 -24.66 -41.65 -58.97
N ALA A 25 -25.01 -41.10 -57.82
CA ALA A 25 -24.62 -39.74 -57.51
C ALA A 25 -23.09 -39.72 -57.44
N ALA A 26 -22.44 -38.80 -58.17
CA ALA A 26 -21.02 -38.58 -57.99
C ALA A 26 -20.83 -37.93 -56.60
N CYS A 27 -20.19 -38.66 -55.68
CA CYS A 27 -19.97 -38.23 -54.30
C CYS A 27 -18.78 -37.26 -54.20
N GLY A 28 -18.79 -36.23 -55.06
CA GLY A 28 -17.70 -35.27 -55.22
C GLY A 28 -16.41 -35.83 -55.82
N ASN A 29 -15.36 -35.06 -55.62
CA ASN A 29 -14.00 -35.28 -56.09
C ASN A 29 -13.03 -34.97 -54.94
N ILE A 30 -11.88 -35.65 -54.93
CA ILE A 30 -10.69 -35.19 -54.22
C ILE A 30 -9.99 -34.17 -55.13
N ILE A 31 -9.74 -32.97 -54.60
CA ILE A 31 -9.12 -31.84 -55.31
C ILE A 31 -7.76 -31.58 -54.68
N THR A 32 -6.69 -31.85 -55.43
CA THR A 32 -5.29 -31.68 -54.98
C THR A 32 -4.58 -30.56 -55.75
N THR A 33 -3.75 -29.77 -55.06
CA THR A 33 -3.01 -28.66 -55.69
C THR A 33 -1.59 -29.07 -56.02
N VAL A 34 -1.25 -29.15 -57.31
CA VAL A 34 0.08 -29.56 -57.80
C VAL A 34 0.78 -28.37 -58.49
N ASN A 35 2.03 -28.09 -58.12
CA ASN A 35 2.82 -27.01 -58.71
C ASN A 35 3.95 -27.56 -59.59
N TYR A 36 3.76 -27.48 -60.91
CA TYR A 36 4.74 -27.95 -61.91
C TYR A 36 5.83 -26.92 -62.26
N GLY A 37 5.87 -25.78 -61.57
CA GLY A 37 6.89 -24.72 -61.75
C GLY A 37 6.38 -23.46 -62.45
N ASP A 38 5.29 -23.56 -63.22
CA ASP A 38 4.61 -22.41 -63.84
C ASP A 38 3.48 -21.84 -62.97
N GLY A 39 3.18 -22.47 -61.82
CA GLY A 39 2.12 -22.10 -60.88
C GLY A 39 1.38 -23.33 -60.32
N PRO A 40 0.53 -23.15 -59.29
CA PRO A 40 -0.37 -24.19 -58.81
C PRO A 40 -1.46 -24.50 -59.85
N ILE A 41 -1.80 -25.77 -59.99
CA ILE A 41 -2.89 -26.30 -60.81
C ILE A 41 -3.69 -27.27 -59.93
N GLU A 42 -5.02 -27.18 -59.99
CA GLU A 42 -5.94 -28.11 -59.33
C GLU A 42 -6.12 -29.37 -60.18
N GLU A 43 -5.88 -30.54 -59.58
CA GLU A 43 -6.19 -31.85 -60.15
C GLU A 43 -7.44 -32.43 -59.47
N PHE A 44 -8.40 -32.90 -60.27
CA PHE A 44 -9.71 -33.37 -59.82
C PHE A 44 -9.80 -34.89 -60.00
N SER A 45 -9.81 -35.63 -58.89
CA SER A 45 -9.96 -37.10 -58.86
C SER A 45 -11.37 -37.46 -58.40
N PRO A 46 -12.25 -38.03 -59.25
CA PRO A 46 -13.62 -38.35 -58.85
C PRO A 46 -13.65 -39.46 -57.78
N ILE A 47 -14.55 -39.34 -56.81
CA ILE A 47 -14.69 -40.31 -55.72
C ILE A 47 -15.45 -41.56 -56.22
N GLU A 48 -14.79 -42.72 -56.17
CA GLU A 48 -15.36 -44.00 -56.64
C GLU A 48 -16.19 -44.74 -55.57
N ASP A 49 -15.84 -44.59 -54.29
CA ASP A 49 -16.58 -45.13 -53.13
C ASP A 49 -16.93 -44.00 -52.16
N CYS A 50 -18.23 -43.76 -51.98
CA CYS A 50 -18.76 -42.71 -51.10
C CYS A 50 -18.56 -43.00 -49.61
N ASP A 51 -18.49 -44.29 -49.23
CA ASP A 51 -18.25 -44.73 -47.85
C ASP A 51 -16.75 -44.78 -47.52
N ASN A 52 -15.87 -44.72 -48.54
CA ASN A 52 -14.41 -44.65 -48.39
C ASN A 52 -13.75 -43.72 -49.42
N PRO A 53 -13.92 -42.38 -49.32
CA PRO A 53 -13.54 -41.44 -50.39
C PRO A 53 -12.07 -41.52 -50.83
N PHE A 54 -11.16 -41.85 -49.91
CA PHE A 54 -9.72 -41.92 -50.16
C PHE A 54 -9.19 -43.34 -50.41
N ASN A 55 -10.06 -44.35 -50.53
CA ASN A 55 -9.70 -45.77 -50.63
C ASN A 55 -8.74 -46.24 -49.52
N ALA A 56 -8.98 -45.80 -48.28
CA ALA A 56 -8.14 -46.14 -47.12
C ALA A 56 -8.28 -47.62 -46.69
N ASP A 57 -7.18 -48.18 -46.21
CA ASP A 57 -7.07 -49.60 -45.84
C ASP A 57 -7.73 -49.91 -44.49
N SER A 58 -8.56 -50.96 -44.46
CA SER A 58 -9.23 -51.43 -43.24
C SER A 58 -9.00 -52.93 -43.03
N PRO A 59 -8.41 -53.36 -41.89
CA PRO A 59 -7.95 -52.54 -40.76
C PRO A 59 -6.60 -51.85 -41.01
N ASN A 60 -6.40 -50.69 -40.38
CA ASN A 60 -5.16 -49.90 -40.45
C ASN A 60 -3.88 -50.74 -40.23
N PRO A 61 -2.86 -50.66 -41.12
CA PRO A 61 -1.67 -51.53 -41.11
C PRO A 61 -0.60 -51.17 -40.07
N PHE A 62 -0.81 -50.13 -39.25
CA PHE A 62 0.07 -49.73 -38.15
C PHE A 62 -0.65 -48.86 -37.10
N THR A 63 0.02 -48.63 -35.96
CA THR A 63 -0.39 -47.66 -34.94
C THR A 63 0.35 -46.35 -35.12
N TYR A 64 -0.40 -45.26 -35.22
CA TYR A 64 0.07 -43.88 -35.26
C TYR A 64 -0.49 -43.08 -34.07
N ASN A 65 0.12 -41.93 -33.77
CA ASN A 65 -0.50 -40.84 -33.01
C ASN A 65 -0.41 -39.56 -33.85
N LEU A 66 -1.53 -38.89 -34.07
CA LEU A 66 -1.61 -37.55 -34.64
C LEU A 66 -2.17 -36.61 -33.56
N THR A 67 -1.53 -35.48 -33.33
CA THR A 67 -2.04 -34.43 -32.42
C THR A 67 -2.17 -33.10 -33.15
N LEU A 68 -3.17 -32.29 -32.77
CA LEU A 68 -3.42 -30.95 -33.32
C LEU A 68 -3.93 -29.99 -32.22
N GLY A 69 -3.73 -28.69 -32.42
CA GLY A 69 -4.27 -27.63 -31.58
C GLY A 69 -3.44 -27.35 -30.32
N PHE A 70 -3.78 -26.27 -29.61
CA PHE A 70 -2.96 -25.67 -28.54
C PHE A 70 -2.63 -26.61 -27.37
N SER A 71 -3.51 -27.57 -27.07
CA SER A 71 -3.31 -28.58 -26.03
C SER A 71 -2.81 -29.94 -26.55
N GLY A 72 -2.41 -30.04 -27.82
CA GLY A 72 -1.95 -31.29 -28.44
C GLY A 72 -3.03 -32.37 -28.47
N GLN A 73 -4.26 -32.00 -28.84
CA GLN A 73 -5.43 -32.88 -28.82
C GLN A 73 -5.23 -34.05 -29.79
N LEU A 74 -5.44 -35.28 -29.31
CA LEU A 74 -5.27 -36.48 -30.12
C LEU A 74 -6.35 -36.57 -31.20
N VAL A 75 -5.93 -36.54 -32.46
CA VAL A 75 -6.82 -36.71 -33.61
C VAL A 75 -7.14 -38.20 -33.77
N THR A 76 -8.42 -38.53 -33.61
CA THR A 76 -8.99 -39.85 -33.86
C THR A 76 -10.18 -39.74 -34.81
N GLU A 77 -10.66 -40.88 -35.30
CA GLU A 77 -11.85 -40.97 -36.15
C GLU A 77 -13.05 -40.25 -35.50
N ASN A 78 -13.55 -39.20 -36.16
CA ASN A 78 -14.63 -38.31 -35.71
C ASN A 78 -14.33 -37.52 -34.42
N SER A 79 -13.06 -37.28 -34.09
CA SER A 79 -12.67 -36.33 -33.03
C SER A 79 -13.02 -34.89 -33.40
N VAL A 80 -13.37 -34.07 -32.39
CA VAL A 80 -13.50 -32.62 -32.55
C VAL A 80 -12.23 -31.97 -31.99
N ILE A 81 -11.54 -31.22 -32.84
CA ILE A 81 -10.31 -30.50 -32.52
C ILE A 81 -10.64 -29.00 -32.39
N THR A 82 -10.14 -28.38 -31.33
CA THR A 82 -10.35 -26.95 -31.04
C THR A 82 -9.09 -26.15 -31.40
N ILE A 83 -9.25 -25.08 -32.18
CA ILE A 83 -8.18 -24.16 -32.58
C ILE A 83 -8.59 -22.70 -32.35
N ASN A 84 -7.65 -21.77 -32.40
CA ASN A 84 -7.94 -20.35 -32.25
C ASN A 84 -8.54 -19.72 -33.52
N GLU A 85 -9.13 -18.53 -33.40
CA GLU A 85 -9.70 -17.80 -34.55
C GLU A 85 -8.65 -17.38 -35.61
N SER A 86 -7.34 -17.46 -35.34
CA SER A 86 -6.32 -17.23 -36.38
C SER A 86 -6.18 -18.41 -37.35
N GLY A 87 -6.82 -19.54 -37.07
CA GLY A 87 -6.75 -20.73 -37.91
C GLY A 87 -5.40 -21.45 -37.89
N THR A 88 -4.54 -21.17 -36.91
CA THR A 88 -3.21 -21.79 -36.81
C THR A 88 -3.26 -22.96 -35.82
N ALA A 89 -2.96 -24.16 -36.31
CA ALA A 89 -2.81 -25.36 -35.50
C ALA A 89 -1.37 -25.88 -35.56
N THR A 90 -0.70 -25.94 -34.41
CA THR A 90 0.47 -26.80 -34.23
C THR A 90 0.04 -28.25 -34.02
N GLY A 91 0.94 -29.19 -34.30
CA GLY A 91 0.68 -30.62 -34.13
C GLY A 91 1.93 -31.47 -34.20
N THR A 92 1.81 -32.73 -33.77
CA THR A 92 2.88 -33.73 -33.90
C THR A 92 2.33 -35.03 -34.51
N PHE A 93 3.16 -35.71 -35.30
CA PHE A 93 2.78 -37.00 -35.89
C PHE A 93 3.86 -38.06 -35.65
N SER A 94 3.45 -39.25 -35.20
CA SER A 94 4.37 -40.35 -34.89
C SER A 94 3.82 -41.72 -35.28
N ILE A 95 4.69 -42.63 -35.75
CA ILE A 95 4.36 -44.01 -36.11
C ILE A 95 5.26 -45.00 -35.35
N ASN A 96 4.64 -46.04 -34.78
CA ASN A 96 5.33 -47.13 -34.07
C ASN A 96 5.69 -48.31 -34.99
N LYS A 97 6.63 -48.15 -35.93
CA LYS A 97 7.09 -49.24 -36.83
C LYS A 97 8.57 -49.13 -37.22
N GLY A 98 9.18 -50.26 -37.57
CA GLY A 98 10.59 -50.35 -37.97
C GLY A 98 10.88 -49.87 -39.40
N SER A 99 12.14 -49.52 -39.66
CA SER A 99 12.61 -48.86 -40.89
C SER A 99 12.53 -49.73 -42.15
N ASN A 100 11.79 -49.27 -43.17
CA ASN A 100 12.16 -49.21 -44.60
C ASN A 100 10.93 -48.85 -45.47
N PHE A 101 10.31 -47.69 -45.23
CA PHE A 101 9.18 -47.18 -46.02
C PHE A 101 9.48 -45.78 -46.57
N SER A 102 8.90 -45.48 -47.74
CA SER A 102 8.78 -44.13 -48.29
C SER A 102 7.43 -43.57 -47.83
N PHE A 103 7.40 -42.32 -47.35
CA PHE A 103 6.18 -41.66 -46.90
C PHE A 103 5.88 -40.47 -47.81
N GLU A 104 4.63 -40.33 -48.27
CA GLU A 104 4.17 -39.05 -48.78
C GLU A 104 3.99 -38.04 -47.63
N PRO A 105 4.02 -36.72 -47.90
CA PRO A 105 3.64 -35.70 -46.93
C PRO A 105 2.22 -35.91 -46.37
N LEU A 106 2.06 -35.74 -45.06
CA LEU A 106 0.76 -35.83 -44.38
C LEU A 106 -0.14 -34.71 -44.91
N SER A 107 -1.22 -35.07 -45.60
CA SER A 107 -2.06 -34.14 -46.33
C SER A 107 -3.42 -33.96 -45.68
N PHE A 108 -3.88 -32.72 -45.61
CA PHE A 108 -5.12 -32.35 -44.94
C PHE A 108 -6.12 -31.86 -45.96
N PHE A 109 -7.28 -32.52 -46.00
CA PHE A 109 -8.37 -32.21 -46.91
C PHE A 109 -9.54 -31.62 -46.12
N GLN A 110 -10.04 -30.46 -46.53
CA GLN A 110 -11.30 -29.90 -46.05
C GLN A 110 -12.44 -30.41 -46.92
N LYS A 111 -13.56 -30.77 -46.31
CA LYS A 111 -14.78 -31.11 -47.06
C LYS A 111 -15.55 -29.84 -47.43
N VAL A 112 -15.80 -29.65 -48.72
CA VAL A 112 -16.46 -28.46 -49.28
C VAL A 112 -17.67 -28.91 -50.11
N GLY A 113 -18.84 -28.93 -49.48
CA GLY A 113 -20.03 -29.54 -50.06
C GLY A 113 -19.90 -31.06 -50.12
N ASP A 114 -19.87 -31.61 -51.33
CA ASP A 114 -19.62 -33.04 -51.60
C ASP A 114 -18.13 -33.33 -51.92
N ASP A 115 -17.33 -32.29 -52.25
CA ASP A 115 -15.92 -32.41 -52.64
C ASP A 115 -14.95 -32.36 -51.42
N TYR A 116 -13.71 -32.80 -51.61
CA TYR A 116 -12.62 -32.74 -50.62
C TYR A 116 -11.41 -31.97 -51.16
N GLU A 117 -11.22 -30.73 -50.69
CA GLU A 117 -10.17 -29.81 -51.13
C GLU A 117 -8.91 -29.90 -50.25
N GLN A 118 -7.74 -30.09 -50.87
CA GLN A 118 -6.46 -30.16 -50.15
C GLN A 118 -6.01 -28.78 -49.65
N VAL A 119 -6.17 -28.52 -48.34
CA VAL A 119 -5.77 -27.24 -47.72
C VAL A 119 -4.30 -27.19 -47.30
N SER A 120 -3.69 -28.35 -47.01
CA SER A 120 -2.30 -28.42 -46.55
C SER A 120 -1.64 -29.76 -46.85
N SER A 121 -0.32 -29.76 -46.92
CA SER A 121 0.51 -30.96 -47.12
C SER A 121 1.85 -30.79 -46.41
N VAL A 122 2.12 -31.62 -45.41
CA VAL A 122 3.18 -31.43 -44.42
C VAL A 122 4.23 -32.55 -44.53
N THR A 123 5.45 -32.19 -44.93
CA THR A 123 6.61 -33.10 -44.85
C THR A 123 7.09 -33.17 -43.41
N PHE A 124 6.77 -34.26 -42.71
CA PHE A 124 7.13 -34.46 -41.30
C PHE A 124 8.39 -35.31 -41.12
N LEU A 125 9.04 -35.16 -39.95
CA LEU A 125 9.94 -36.18 -39.40
C LEU A 125 9.19 -36.91 -38.27
N ASN A 126 9.42 -38.22 -38.13
CA ASN A 126 8.67 -39.06 -37.19
C ASN A 126 8.85 -38.56 -35.74
N GLY A 127 7.78 -38.08 -35.11
CA GLY A 127 7.82 -37.49 -33.77
C GLY A 127 8.36 -36.05 -33.72
N SER A 128 8.24 -35.28 -34.80
CA SER A 128 8.58 -33.85 -34.84
C SER A 128 7.34 -32.98 -35.06
N ASP A 129 7.43 -31.75 -34.56
CA ASP A 129 6.35 -30.76 -34.60
C ASP A 129 6.17 -30.18 -36.02
N PHE A 130 4.94 -29.79 -36.33
CA PHE A 130 4.58 -29.04 -37.52
C PHE A 130 3.51 -27.98 -37.19
N ALA A 131 3.27 -27.07 -38.14
CA ALA A 131 2.20 -26.09 -38.08
C ALA A 131 1.37 -26.12 -39.38
N ILE A 132 0.09 -25.79 -39.27
CA ILE A 132 -0.84 -25.56 -40.37
C ILE A 132 -1.53 -24.22 -40.08
N ASP A 133 -1.50 -23.32 -41.05
CA ASP A 133 -2.16 -22.01 -40.98
C ASP A 133 -3.48 -22.00 -41.77
N ALA A 134 -4.35 -21.02 -41.48
CA ALA A 134 -5.60 -20.76 -42.18
C ALA A 134 -6.62 -21.92 -42.20
N LEU A 135 -6.61 -22.78 -41.19
CA LEU A 135 -7.70 -23.73 -40.92
C LEU A 135 -8.96 -22.98 -40.44
N VAL A 136 -10.13 -23.51 -40.80
CA VAL A 136 -11.44 -22.93 -40.46
C VAL A 136 -12.35 -23.97 -39.83
N GLU A 137 -13.52 -23.58 -39.33
CA GLU A 137 -14.52 -24.56 -38.89
C GLU A 137 -14.98 -25.45 -40.05
N GLY A 138 -14.99 -26.78 -39.85
CA GLY A 138 -15.38 -27.71 -40.91
C GLY A 138 -15.08 -29.17 -40.61
N GLU A 139 -15.53 -30.05 -41.50
CA GLU A 139 -15.13 -31.46 -41.54
C GLU A 139 -13.83 -31.60 -42.34
N TYR A 140 -12.85 -32.30 -41.78
CA TYR A 140 -11.53 -32.51 -42.35
C TYR A 140 -11.16 -33.99 -42.38
N VAL A 141 -10.23 -34.36 -43.27
CA VAL A 141 -9.61 -35.69 -43.30
C VAL A 141 -8.10 -35.51 -43.40
N ALA A 142 -7.37 -36.09 -42.43
CA ALA A 142 -5.92 -36.24 -42.52
C ALA A 142 -5.60 -37.55 -43.26
N VAL A 143 -4.82 -37.46 -44.33
CA VAL A 143 -4.51 -38.58 -45.24
C VAL A 143 -3.00 -38.78 -45.32
N LEU A 144 -2.57 -40.01 -45.13
CA LEU A 144 -1.18 -40.45 -45.29
C LEU A 144 -1.11 -41.63 -46.25
N LYS A 145 -0.27 -41.51 -47.29
CA LYS A 145 0.08 -42.62 -48.19
C LYS A 145 1.53 -43.05 -47.96
N PHE A 146 1.82 -44.32 -48.21
CA PHE A 146 3.19 -44.84 -48.14
C PHE A 146 3.41 -45.98 -49.13
N GLU A 147 4.62 -46.03 -49.70
CA GLU A 147 4.99 -46.99 -50.74
C GLU A 147 5.69 -48.20 -50.10
N LEU A 148 5.24 -49.41 -50.45
CA LEU A 148 5.96 -50.64 -50.11
C LEU A 148 7.16 -50.82 -51.06
N PRO A 149 8.40 -50.99 -50.55
CA PRO A 149 9.56 -51.20 -51.43
C PRO A 149 9.45 -52.53 -52.20
N PRO A 150 9.82 -52.57 -53.51
CA PRO A 150 9.59 -53.72 -54.37
C PRO A 150 10.33 -54.98 -53.86
N VAL A 151 9.56 -56.06 -53.67
CA VAL A 151 10.02 -57.27 -52.95
C VAL A 151 10.96 -58.14 -53.78
N LEU A 152 12.25 -57.77 -53.80
CA LEU A 152 13.34 -58.60 -54.35
C LEU A 152 14.14 -59.32 -53.24
N GLN A 153 13.52 -60.32 -52.61
CA GLN A 153 14.22 -61.27 -51.75
C GLN A 153 15.12 -62.22 -52.58
N VAL A 154 16.32 -61.74 -52.93
CA VAL A 154 17.43 -62.62 -53.34
C VAL A 154 18.23 -63.02 -52.09
N GLU A 155 17.67 -63.94 -51.31
CA GLU A 155 18.43 -64.57 -50.21
C GLU A 155 19.71 -65.25 -50.74
N ALA A 156 20.71 -65.35 -49.86
CA ALA A 156 22.11 -65.61 -50.21
C ALA A 156 22.34 -66.96 -50.93
N THR A 157 22.19 -66.96 -52.26
CA THR A 157 22.44 -68.12 -53.12
C THR A 157 23.91 -68.23 -53.49
N PRO A 158 24.57 -69.39 -53.25
CA PRO A 158 25.98 -69.58 -53.62
C PRO A 158 26.25 -69.37 -55.12
N LEU A 159 27.38 -68.74 -55.44
CA LEU A 159 27.77 -68.29 -56.79
C LEU A 159 27.56 -69.33 -57.92
N TRP A 160 27.74 -70.62 -57.64
CA TRP A 160 27.56 -71.69 -58.63
C TRP A 160 26.10 -71.83 -59.12
N LYS A 161 25.10 -71.52 -58.28
CA LYS A 161 23.69 -71.45 -58.70
C LYS A 161 23.44 -70.26 -59.62
N GLN A 162 24.00 -69.09 -59.32
CA GLN A 162 23.87 -67.90 -60.16
C GLN A 162 24.49 -68.12 -61.55
N PHE A 163 25.61 -68.84 -61.62
CA PHE A 163 26.22 -69.25 -62.88
C PHE A 163 25.32 -70.19 -63.69
N LEU A 164 24.71 -71.21 -63.06
CA LEU A 164 23.78 -72.12 -63.74
C LEU A 164 22.51 -71.41 -64.26
N ILE A 165 21.93 -70.48 -63.49
CA ILE A 165 20.75 -69.71 -63.93
C ILE A 165 21.10 -68.89 -65.18
N LYS A 166 22.24 -68.16 -65.17
CA LYS A 166 22.73 -67.40 -66.33
C LYS A 166 23.13 -68.27 -67.53
N LEU A 167 23.47 -69.55 -67.33
CA LEU A 167 23.84 -70.47 -68.39
C LEU A 167 22.65 -71.18 -69.05
N LEU A 168 21.52 -71.32 -68.33
CA LEU A 168 20.39 -72.16 -68.77
C LEU A 168 19.15 -71.39 -69.23
N GLN A 169 18.97 -70.11 -68.84
CA GLN A 169 17.82 -69.30 -69.26
C GLN A 169 18.22 -67.87 -69.66
N PRO A 170 18.50 -67.61 -70.96
CA PRO A 170 18.74 -66.25 -71.48
C PRO A 170 17.47 -65.39 -71.60
N GLN A 171 16.29 -65.98 -71.40
CA GLN A 171 14.98 -65.34 -71.59
C GLN A 171 14.00 -65.79 -70.50
N VAL A 172 14.01 -65.09 -69.37
CA VAL A 172 12.84 -64.92 -68.51
C VAL A 172 12.71 -63.41 -68.29
N ALA A 173 11.58 -62.84 -68.67
CA ALA A 173 11.29 -61.44 -68.37
C ALA A 173 10.94 -61.34 -66.87
N ASN A 174 11.58 -60.41 -66.17
CA ASN A 174 11.03 -59.95 -64.90
C ASN A 174 9.80 -59.11 -65.24
N ALA A 175 8.61 -59.64 -64.96
CA ALA A 175 7.42 -58.81 -64.86
C ALA A 175 7.60 -57.90 -63.65
N TYR A 176 7.46 -56.60 -63.85
CA TYR A 176 7.21 -55.67 -62.75
C TYR A 176 5.77 -55.93 -62.28
N TYR A 177 5.60 -56.06 -60.96
CA TYR A 177 4.29 -55.88 -60.33
C TYR A 177 4.07 -54.39 -60.11
N GLU A 178 2.81 -53.96 -60.07
CA GLU A 178 2.44 -52.59 -59.71
C GLU A 178 2.87 -52.28 -58.27
N ASP A 179 3.31 -51.05 -58.04
CA ASP A 179 3.75 -50.58 -56.72
C ASP A 179 2.55 -50.51 -55.77
N TYR A 180 2.64 -51.18 -54.62
CA TYR A 180 1.59 -51.16 -53.60
C TYR A 180 1.72 -49.89 -52.76
N VAL A 181 0.72 -49.03 -52.87
CA VAL A 181 0.49 -47.88 -51.98
C VAL A 181 -0.59 -48.29 -50.98
N GLU A 182 -0.27 -48.27 -49.69
CA GLU A 182 -1.25 -48.42 -48.61
C GLU A 182 -1.64 -46.99 -48.13
N ILE A 183 -2.90 -46.80 -47.75
CA ILE A 183 -3.50 -45.47 -47.45
C ILE A 183 -4.19 -45.48 -46.09
N VAL A 184 -3.89 -44.47 -45.26
CA VAL A 184 -4.59 -44.18 -44.00
C VAL A 184 -5.33 -42.84 -44.14
N ALA A 185 -6.62 -42.83 -43.82
CA ALA A 185 -7.44 -41.62 -43.74
C ALA A 185 -8.09 -41.50 -42.35
N VAL A 186 -8.08 -40.29 -41.78
CA VAL A 186 -8.60 -40.01 -40.43
C VAL A 186 -9.54 -38.81 -40.50
N PRO A 187 -10.88 -39.01 -40.45
CA PRO A 187 -11.84 -37.93 -40.42
C PRO A 187 -11.88 -37.27 -39.03
N PHE A 188 -12.00 -35.94 -38.99
CA PHE A 188 -12.14 -35.14 -37.77
C PHE A 188 -12.90 -33.84 -38.07
N THR A 189 -13.30 -33.10 -37.04
CA THR A 189 -13.97 -31.80 -37.17
C THR A 189 -13.12 -30.73 -36.51
N ILE A 190 -12.91 -29.60 -37.17
CA ILE A 190 -12.32 -28.40 -36.57
C ILE A 190 -13.42 -27.47 -36.10
N LYS A 191 -13.23 -26.90 -34.90
CA LYS A 191 -14.00 -25.77 -34.39
C LYS A 191 -13.08 -24.67 -33.87
N TYR A 192 -13.58 -23.44 -33.91
CA TYR A 192 -12.94 -22.35 -33.19
C TYR A 192 -13.27 -22.41 -31.70
N GLU A 193 -12.30 -22.02 -30.89
CA GLU A 193 -12.51 -21.75 -29.47
C GLU A 193 -13.42 -20.53 -29.32
N SER A 194 -14.68 -20.78 -28.94
CA SER A 194 -15.64 -19.70 -28.72
C SER A 194 -15.26 -18.90 -27.47
N ILE A 195 -14.66 -17.73 -27.66
CA ILE A 195 -14.49 -16.75 -26.60
C ILE A 195 -15.88 -16.27 -26.19
N GLU A 196 -16.42 -16.83 -25.10
CA GLU A 196 -17.61 -16.29 -24.45
C GLU A 196 -17.25 -14.89 -23.93
N VAL A 197 -17.71 -13.85 -24.63
CA VAL A 197 -17.58 -12.46 -24.17
C VAL A 197 -18.31 -12.35 -22.83
N PRO A 198 -17.60 -12.06 -21.72
CA PRO A 198 -18.21 -12.06 -20.39
C PRO A 198 -19.42 -11.13 -20.31
N ALA A 199 -20.51 -11.61 -19.70
CA ALA A 199 -21.74 -10.84 -19.57
C ALA A 199 -21.59 -9.58 -18.67
N GLY A 200 -20.52 -9.54 -17.89
CA GLY A 200 -20.09 -8.41 -17.06
C GLY A 200 -18.62 -8.58 -16.69
N ALA A 201 -18.13 -7.70 -15.81
CA ALA A 201 -16.76 -7.74 -15.30
C ALA A 201 -16.57 -8.78 -14.18
N SER A 202 -15.30 -9.00 -13.84
CA SER A 202 -14.87 -9.87 -12.74
C SER A 202 -15.48 -9.48 -11.39
N SER A 203 -15.89 -10.47 -10.59
CA SER A 203 -16.25 -10.29 -9.18
C SER A 203 -15.13 -9.58 -8.40
N VAL A 204 -15.46 -8.80 -7.37
CA VAL A 204 -14.48 -7.98 -6.64
C VAL A 204 -14.22 -8.51 -5.23
N LEU A 205 -12.94 -8.65 -4.85
CA LEU A 205 -12.55 -8.82 -3.45
C LEU A 205 -11.89 -7.54 -2.95
N PHE A 206 -12.42 -6.97 -1.86
CA PHE A 206 -11.82 -5.83 -1.17
C PHE A 206 -11.07 -6.26 0.10
N LEU A 207 -9.81 -5.84 0.19
CA LEU A 207 -8.92 -5.99 1.34
C LEU A 207 -8.69 -4.61 2.01
N PRO A 208 -9.16 -4.41 3.25
CA PRO A 208 -9.06 -3.13 3.95
C PRO A 208 -7.62 -2.83 4.41
N GLY A 209 -7.39 -1.60 4.87
CA GLY A 209 -6.14 -1.22 5.52
C GLY A 209 -5.93 -1.85 6.89
N ILE A 210 -4.69 -1.77 7.36
CA ILE A 210 -4.35 -2.00 8.78
C ILE A 210 -5.22 -1.08 9.66
N GLN A 211 -5.73 -1.63 10.77
CA GLN A 211 -6.66 -0.93 11.67
C GLN A 211 -7.96 -0.43 11.01
N ALA A 212 -8.30 -0.92 9.81
CA ALA A 212 -9.57 -0.62 9.14
C ALA A 212 -10.55 -1.83 9.10
N SER A 213 -10.28 -2.86 9.91
CA SER A 213 -11.25 -3.90 10.32
C SER A 213 -11.56 -3.75 11.81
N ARG A 214 -12.84 -3.87 12.21
CA ARG A 214 -13.23 -3.80 13.62
C ARG A 214 -12.91 -5.12 14.33
N LEU A 215 -12.33 -5.04 15.52
CA LEU A 215 -11.92 -6.21 16.31
C LEU A 215 -12.76 -6.33 17.57
N TYR A 216 -13.16 -7.55 17.90
CA TYR A 216 -14.12 -7.86 18.96
C TYR A 216 -13.63 -9.00 19.85
N THR A 217 -14.14 -9.05 21.08
CA THR A 217 -13.95 -10.20 21.99
C THR A 217 -15.25 -10.49 22.76
N LYS A 218 -15.45 -11.76 23.17
CA LYS A 218 -16.63 -12.18 23.96
C LYS A 218 -16.25 -12.21 25.44
N GLY A 219 -16.83 -11.30 26.24
CA GLY A 219 -16.54 -11.15 27.66
C GLY A 219 -17.05 -12.31 28.54
N VAL A 220 -16.77 -12.27 29.84
CA VAL A 220 -17.02 -13.36 30.82
C VAL A 220 -18.48 -13.86 30.88
N PHE A 221 -19.45 -13.08 30.39
CA PHE A 221 -20.87 -13.45 30.30
C PHE A 221 -21.38 -13.64 28.85
N GLY A 222 -20.48 -13.78 27.87
CA GLY A 222 -20.81 -13.87 26.44
C GLY A 222 -21.16 -12.53 25.78
N THR A 223 -21.05 -11.41 26.51
CA THR A 223 -21.28 -10.07 25.97
C THR A 223 -20.11 -9.65 25.07
N GLU A 224 -20.41 -9.33 23.80
CA GLU A 224 -19.44 -8.74 22.88
C GLU A 224 -18.89 -7.40 23.39
N ASN A 225 -17.61 -7.14 23.12
CA ASN A 225 -16.93 -5.88 23.39
C ASN A 225 -16.06 -5.51 22.18
N GLN A 226 -16.39 -4.41 21.50
CA GLN A 226 -15.55 -3.81 20.45
C GLN A 226 -14.23 -3.36 21.06
N LEU A 227 -13.12 -3.95 20.62
CA LEU A 227 -11.75 -3.57 20.99
C LEU A 227 -11.17 -2.52 20.05
N TRP A 228 -11.60 -2.58 18.79
CA TRP A 228 -11.25 -1.60 17.78
C TRP A 228 -12.49 -1.25 16.98
N GLU A 229 -12.98 -0.02 16.95
CA GLU A 229 -12.42 1.21 17.53
C GLU A 229 -12.57 1.25 19.08
N PRO A 230 -11.50 1.53 19.87
CA PRO A 230 -11.53 1.41 21.33
C PRO A 230 -12.29 2.56 22.00
N ASN A 231 -13.07 2.25 23.04
CA ASN A 231 -13.79 3.25 23.83
C ASN A 231 -12.98 3.73 25.05
N VAL A 232 -12.05 2.90 25.53
CA VAL A 232 -11.13 3.20 26.64
C VAL A 232 -9.77 2.52 26.44
N ASN A 233 -8.72 2.99 27.12
CA ASN A 233 -7.40 2.33 27.18
C ASN A 233 -7.49 0.82 27.50
N ALA A 234 -8.42 0.41 28.36
CA ALA A 234 -8.64 -1.00 28.73
C ALA A 234 -9.17 -1.88 27.59
N ASP A 235 -9.55 -1.31 26.44
CA ASP A 235 -9.82 -2.05 25.20
C ASP A 235 -8.53 -2.27 24.39
N VAL A 236 -7.68 -1.25 24.32
CA VAL A 236 -6.35 -1.29 23.71
C VAL A 236 -5.45 -2.31 24.41
N GLU A 237 -5.50 -2.38 25.75
CA GLU A 237 -4.78 -3.37 26.57
C GLU A 237 -5.17 -4.83 26.23
N LYS A 238 -6.37 -5.08 25.72
CA LYS A 238 -6.82 -6.42 25.30
C LYS A 238 -6.33 -6.81 23.90
N LEU A 239 -5.87 -5.85 23.09
CA LEU A 239 -5.27 -6.13 21.78
C LEU A 239 -3.86 -6.74 21.88
N ALA A 240 -3.28 -6.80 23.08
CA ALA A 240 -1.94 -7.29 23.34
C ALA A 240 -1.69 -8.74 22.87
N MET A 241 -0.44 -8.98 22.47
CA MET A 241 0.07 -10.27 22.01
C MET A 241 1.30 -10.69 22.84
N THR A 242 1.57 -12.00 22.90
CA THR A 242 2.78 -12.54 23.54
C THR A 242 4.04 -12.14 22.77
N ASP A 243 5.23 -12.37 23.36
CA ASP A 243 6.51 -12.07 22.69
C ASP A 243 6.73 -12.93 21.41
N GLU A 244 5.94 -13.98 21.20
CA GLU A 244 5.87 -14.81 19.99
C GLU A 244 4.80 -14.35 18.98
N GLY A 245 4.09 -13.25 19.23
CA GLY A 245 3.06 -12.72 18.32
C GLY A 245 1.71 -13.45 18.35
N VAL A 246 1.37 -14.08 19.47
CA VAL A 246 0.08 -14.78 19.64
C VAL A 246 -0.88 -13.91 20.45
N SER A 247 -2.14 -13.78 20.00
CA SER A 247 -3.17 -13.03 20.74
C SER A 247 -3.35 -13.57 22.18
N ILE A 248 -3.36 -12.69 23.17
CA ILE A 248 -3.56 -13.07 24.59
C ILE A 248 -5.04 -13.36 24.89
N TYR A 249 -5.95 -12.81 24.08
CA TYR A 249 -7.40 -12.95 24.21
C TYR A 249 -8.02 -13.55 22.94
N ASP A 250 -9.14 -14.25 23.10
CA ASP A 250 -9.96 -14.73 21.98
C ASP A 250 -10.57 -13.51 21.27
N ILE A 251 -10.02 -13.17 20.10
CA ILE A 251 -10.35 -11.99 19.31
C ILE A 251 -10.72 -12.42 17.89
N TYR A 252 -11.77 -11.79 17.37
CA TYR A 252 -12.32 -12.04 16.05
C TYR A 252 -12.69 -10.73 15.35
N THR A 253 -12.94 -10.84 14.06
CA THR A 253 -13.42 -9.75 13.20
C THR A 253 -14.80 -10.11 12.64
N LYS A 254 -15.47 -9.17 11.96
CA LYS A 254 -16.67 -9.44 11.14
C LYS A 254 -16.99 -8.35 10.12
N ASP A 255 -16.44 -7.15 10.30
CA ASP A 255 -16.74 -5.98 9.45
C ASP A 255 -15.53 -5.07 9.24
N VAL A 256 -15.55 -4.36 8.12
CA VAL A 256 -14.63 -3.25 7.80
C VAL A 256 -15.19 -1.93 8.33
N ILE A 257 -14.32 -0.96 8.64
CA ILE A 257 -14.76 0.36 9.06
C ILE A 257 -15.33 1.11 7.84
N ASP A 258 -16.66 1.19 7.76
CA ASP A 258 -17.39 2.02 6.82
C ASP A 258 -17.34 3.50 7.26
N GLU A 259 -17.70 3.76 8.52
CA GLU A 259 -17.58 5.05 9.20
C GLU A 259 -17.11 4.91 10.65
N VAL A 260 -16.36 5.91 11.13
CA VAL A 260 -15.91 6.01 12.53
C VAL A 260 -17.11 6.01 13.49
N ASN A 261 -17.18 5.03 14.40
CA ASN A 261 -18.35 4.82 15.26
C ASN A 261 -18.19 5.31 16.71
N VAL A 262 -16.98 5.73 17.11
CA VAL A 262 -16.67 6.23 18.45
C VAL A 262 -16.93 7.74 18.60
N LEU A 263 -17.69 8.11 19.65
CA LEU A 263 -17.78 9.49 20.11
C LEU A 263 -16.50 9.86 20.88
N PRO A 264 -15.98 11.10 20.77
CA PRO A 264 -16.59 12.27 20.12
C PRO A 264 -16.14 12.51 18.67
N VAL A 265 -15.34 11.61 18.09
CA VAL A 265 -14.73 11.78 16.77
C VAL A 265 -15.81 12.01 15.71
N ALA A 266 -15.67 13.07 14.92
CA ALA A 266 -16.69 13.49 13.98
C ALA A 266 -16.82 12.48 12.82
N GLN A 267 -17.90 11.70 12.82
CA GLN A 267 -18.24 10.63 11.86
C GLN A 267 -17.60 10.84 10.47
N GLY A 268 -16.48 10.13 10.29
CA GLY A 268 -15.67 10.14 9.09
C GLY A 268 -15.95 8.87 8.31
N ASN A 269 -16.37 8.99 7.05
CA ASN A 269 -16.34 7.87 6.13
C ASN A 269 -14.88 7.41 5.98
N ILE A 270 -14.67 6.10 6.11
CA ILE A 270 -13.42 5.41 5.83
C ILE A 270 -13.59 4.62 4.52
N TYR A 271 -14.67 3.84 4.41
CA TYR A 271 -15.06 3.11 3.18
C TYR A 271 -16.53 3.29 2.76
N LYS A 272 -17.33 4.11 3.44
CA LYS A 272 -18.80 4.18 3.25
C LYS A 272 -19.30 4.58 1.86
N GLY A 273 -18.57 5.41 1.12
CA GLY A 273 -18.84 5.74 -0.28
C GLY A 273 -18.24 4.70 -1.24
N PHE A 274 -17.03 4.21 -0.95
CA PHE A 274 -16.37 3.17 -1.74
C PHE A 274 -17.14 1.84 -1.74
N LEU A 275 -17.64 1.39 -0.59
CA LEU A 275 -18.49 0.21 -0.48
C LEU A 275 -19.81 0.39 -1.23
N ARG A 276 -20.42 1.59 -1.17
CA ARG A 276 -21.61 1.89 -1.99
C ARG A 276 -21.31 1.80 -3.47
N MET A 277 -20.15 2.26 -3.93
CA MET A 277 -19.76 2.08 -5.34
C MET A 277 -19.72 0.60 -5.72
N LEU A 278 -19.26 -0.30 -4.84
CA LEU A 278 -19.31 -1.75 -5.08
C LEU A 278 -20.74 -2.31 -5.02
N GLU A 279 -21.58 -1.83 -4.10
CA GLU A 279 -23.03 -2.16 -4.03
C GLU A 279 -23.76 -1.75 -5.33
N ASP A 280 -23.50 -0.54 -5.83
CA ASP A 280 -24.07 0.01 -7.05
C ASP A 280 -23.57 -0.78 -8.29
N LEU A 281 -22.27 -1.12 -8.37
CA LEU A 281 -21.72 -1.96 -9.45
C LEU A 281 -22.32 -3.38 -9.47
N LYS A 282 -22.66 -3.95 -8.32
CA LYS A 282 -23.40 -5.21 -8.23
C LYS A 282 -24.87 -5.04 -8.61
N GLY A 283 -25.50 -3.95 -8.16
CA GLY A 283 -26.91 -3.63 -8.45
C GLY A 283 -27.20 -3.32 -9.93
N ASP A 284 -26.24 -2.73 -10.63
CA ASP A 284 -26.27 -2.45 -12.07
C ASP A 284 -25.83 -3.67 -12.94
N GLU A 285 -25.64 -4.85 -12.35
CA GLU A 285 -25.15 -6.09 -13.00
C GLU A 285 -23.77 -5.94 -13.70
N VAL A 286 -22.96 -4.94 -13.29
CA VAL A 286 -21.61 -4.69 -13.84
C VAL A 286 -20.61 -5.74 -13.35
N VAL A 287 -20.71 -6.12 -12.07
CA VAL A 287 -20.00 -7.27 -11.48
C VAL A 287 -21.02 -8.22 -10.89
N LYS A 288 -20.71 -9.52 -10.87
CA LYS A 288 -21.63 -10.53 -10.33
C LYS A 288 -21.83 -10.36 -8.82
N ASP A 289 -20.72 -10.26 -8.09
CA ASP A 289 -20.70 -10.06 -6.65
C ASP A 289 -19.42 -9.33 -6.21
N PHE A 290 -19.42 -8.83 -4.98
CA PHE A 290 -18.23 -8.39 -4.30
C PHE A 290 -18.25 -8.84 -2.83
N ALA A 291 -17.07 -9.11 -2.27
CA ALA A 291 -16.91 -9.31 -0.83
C ALA A 291 -15.85 -8.36 -0.27
N SER A 292 -16.05 -7.91 0.97
CA SER A 292 -15.00 -7.32 1.79
C SER A 292 -14.47 -8.39 2.74
N PHE A 293 -13.15 -8.56 2.82
CA PHE A 293 -12.52 -9.50 3.75
C PHE A 293 -11.85 -8.74 4.91
N PRO A 294 -12.60 -8.41 5.98
CA PRO A 294 -12.00 -7.89 7.19
C PRO A 294 -11.09 -8.94 7.85
N TYR A 295 -10.03 -8.49 8.50
CA TYR A 295 -8.99 -9.37 9.05
C TYR A 295 -8.37 -8.84 10.36
N ASP A 296 -7.76 -9.74 11.13
CA ASP A 296 -6.99 -9.35 12.32
C ASP A 296 -5.63 -8.80 11.93
N TRP A 297 -5.61 -7.49 11.70
CA TRP A 297 -4.46 -6.68 11.27
C TRP A 297 -3.28 -6.65 12.25
N ARG A 298 -3.39 -7.32 13.41
CA ARG A 298 -2.27 -7.51 14.35
C ARG A 298 -1.28 -8.58 13.86
N TYR A 299 -1.75 -9.54 13.07
CA TYR A 299 -0.93 -10.58 12.44
C TYR A 299 -0.21 -10.06 11.18
N SER A 300 0.83 -10.75 10.73
CA SER A 300 1.55 -10.38 9.50
C SER A 300 0.71 -10.61 8.25
N VAL A 301 1.07 -9.95 7.15
CA VAL A 301 0.32 -10.07 5.89
C VAL A 301 0.32 -11.48 5.30
N PHE A 302 1.39 -12.25 5.54
CA PHE A 302 1.50 -13.66 5.16
C PHE A 302 0.62 -14.55 6.06
N ASP A 303 0.54 -14.26 7.35
CA ASP A 303 -0.39 -14.94 8.25
C ASP A 303 -1.85 -14.71 7.84
N VAL A 304 -2.22 -13.47 7.52
CA VAL A 304 -3.56 -13.11 7.04
C VAL A 304 -3.90 -13.78 5.69
N ALA A 305 -2.91 -13.91 4.80
CA ALA A 305 -3.12 -14.53 3.49
C ALA A 305 -3.26 -16.06 3.53
N THR A 306 -2.59 -16.73 4.47
CA THR A 306 -2.44 -18.21 4.47
C THR A 306 -3.19 -18.95 5.60
N LYS A 307 -3.56 -18.26 6.68
CA LYS A 307 -4.17 -18.88 7.87
C LYS A 307 -5.69 -18.62 7.93
N GLU A 308 -6.34 -19.30 8.87
CA GLU A 308 -7.73 -19.07 9.20
C GLU A 308 -7.88 -17.79 10.03
N VAL A 309 -8.67 -16.84 9.53
CA VAL A 309 -9.10 -15.64 10.26
C VAL A 309 -10.37 -15.99 11.02
N LEU A 310 -10.38 -15.69 12.33
CA LEU A 310 -11.54 -15.96 13.19
C LEU A 310 -12.61 -14.88 13.01
N TYR A 311 -13.84 -15.31 12.73
CA TYR A 311 -15.04 -14.49 12.66
C TYR A 311 -15.96 -14.79 13.87
N GLU A 312 -17.10 -14.09 14.00
CA GLU A 312 -17.93 -14.19 15.21
C GLU A 312 -18.41 -15.62 15.54
N ASP A 313 -18.82 -16.37 14.52
CA ASP A 313 -19.36 -17.74 14.64
C ASP A 313 -18.68 -18.78 13.70
N GLU A 314 -17.66 -18.37 12.94
CA GLU A 314 -16.95 -19.22 11.97
C GLU A 314 -15.46 -18.85 11.81
N SER A 315 -14.71 -19.61 11.00
CA SER A 315 -13.35 -19.27 10.55
C SER A 315 -13.33 -19.21 9.02
N LYS A 316 -12.68 -18.20 8.44
CA LYS A 316 -12.56 -18.00 6.99
C LYS A 316 -11.10 -18.00 6.54
N LYS A 317 -10.84 -18.42 5.30
CA LYS A 317 -9.53 -18.27 4.62
C LYS A 317 -9.68 -17.34 3.43
N LEU A 318 -8.68 -16.49 3.21
CA LEU A 318 -8.69 -15.56 2.09
C LEU A 318 -8.74 -16.28 0.73
N LEU A 319 -8.02 -17.40 0.60
CA LEU A 319 -8.02 -18.26 -0.59
C LEU A 319 -9.43 -18.81 -0.92
N ASP A 320 -10.14 -19.33 0.08
CA ASP A 320 -11.45 -19.96 -0.12
C ASP A 320 -12.51 -18.94 -0.59
N GLU A 321 -12.48 -17.70 -0.06
CA GLU A 321 -13.37 -16.61 -0.48
C GLU A 321 -13.07 -16.14 -1.92
N VAL A 322 -11.79 -16.08 -2.32
CA VAL A 322 -11.40 -15.73 -3.70
C VAL A 322 -11.86 -16.80 -4.69
N LEU A 323 -11.67 -18.09 -4.36
CA LEU A 323 -12.15 -19.19 -5.21
C LEU A 323 -13.68 -19.16 -5.35
N ALA A 324 -14.41 -18.92 -4.26
CA ALA A 324 -15.86 -18.79 -4.28
C ALA A 324 -16.36 -17.60 -5.14
N LEU A 325 -15.71 -16.44 -5.04
CA LEU A 325 -16.02 -15.28 -5.90
C LEU A 325 -15.70 -15.55 -7.37
N ALA A 326 -14.62 -16.28 -7.66
CA ALA A 326 -14.18 -16.59 -9.02
C ALA A 326 -15.12 -17.59 -9.72
N ASP A 327 -15.64 -18.58 -8.99
CA ASP A 327 -16.47 -19.66 -9.56
C ASP A 327 -17.90 -19.22 -9.92
N ASP A 328 -18.42 -18.11 -9.36
CA ASP A 328 -19.71 -17.52 -9.78
C ASP A 328 -19.54 -16.28 -10.69
N SER A 329 -18.31 -15.76 -10.84
CA SER A 329 -17.95 -14.57 -11.62
C SER A 329 -18.29 -14.67 -13.11
N TYR A 330 -18.70 -13.56 -13.73
CA TYR A 330 -18.95 -13.48 -15.18
C TYR A 330 -17.73 -13.83 -16.04
N THR A 331 -16.51 -13.63 -15.51
CA THR A 331 -15.23 -13.86 -16.19
C THR A 331 -14.55 -15.15 -15.76
N GLY A 332 -15.10 -15.88 -14.78
CA GLY A 332 -14.39 -16.93 -14.05
C GLY A 332 -13.24 -16.45 -13.16
N LYS A 333 -13.04 -15.11 -13.04
CA LYS A 333 -11.93 -14.45 -12.35
C LYS A 333 -12.39 -13.43 -11.30
N VAL A 334 -11.44 -12.98 -10.46
CA VAL A 334 -11.62 -11.94 -9.44
C VAL A 334 -10.69 -10.73 -9.66
N THR A 335 -11.21 -9.53 -9.46
CA THR A 335 -10.43 -8.29 -9.26
C THR A 335 -10.12 -8.11 -7.77
N LEU A 336 -8.84 -8.10 -7.41
CA LEU A 336 -8.39 -7.82 -6.05
C LEU A 336 -8.19 -6.31 -5.87
N ILE A 337 -8.77 -5.73 -4.81
CA ILE A 337 -8.59 -4.32 -4.46
C ILE A 337 -8.05 -4.23 -3.03
N GLY A 338 -6.81 -3.80 -2.87
CA GLY A 338 -6.14 -3.67 -1.59
C GLY A 338 -5.88 -2.21 -1.22
N HIS A 339 -6.42 -1.77 -0.09
CA HIS A 339 -6.12 -0.44 0.47
C HIS A 339 -5.03 -0.52 1.52
N SER A 340 -4.00 0.34 1.45
CA SER A 340 -2.91 0.39 2.43
C SER A 340 -2.30 -1.02 2.62
N ASN A 341 -2.19 -1.51 3.86
CA ASN A 341 -1.73 -2.87 4.16
C ASN A 341 -2.53 -3.99 3.47
N GLY A 342 -3.79 -3.76 3.07
CA GLY A 342 -4.57 -4.71 2.28
C GLY A 342 -3.95 -5.01 0.91
N GLY A 343 -3.18 -4.06 0.33
CA GLY A 343 -2.38 -4.31 -0.87
C GLY A 343 -1.18 -5.23 -0.61
N LEU A 344 -0.58 -5.17 0.59
CA LEU A 344 0.48 -6.10 1.00
C LEU A 344 -0.08 -7.51 1.28
N VAL A 345 -1.29 -7.61 1.84
CA VAL A 345 -2.02 -8.89 1.98
C VAL A 345 -2.31 -9.49 0.60
N ALA A 346 -2.73 -8.69 -0.39
CA ALA A 346 -2.90 -9.14 -1.76
C ALA A 346 -1.58 -9.63 -2.40
N LYS A 347 -0.46 -8.91 -2.23
CA LYS A 347 0.86 -9.38 -2.67
C LYS A 347 1.24 -10.72 -2.04
N ALA A 348 1.01 -10.88 -0.73
CA ALA A 348 1.29 -12.13 -0.01
C ALA A 348 0.41 -13.30 -0.49
N LEU A 349 -0.89 -13.07 -0.72
CA LEU A 349 -1.80 -14.09 -1.26
C LEU A 349 -1.35 -14.56 -2.66
N LEU A 350 -1.01 -13.61 -3.54
CA LEU A 350 -0.56 -13.92 -4.90
C LEU A 350 0.84 -14.54 -4.94
N TYR A 351 1.70 -14.26 -3.96
CA TYR A 351 2.98 -14.94 -3.83
C TYR A 351 2.83 -16.42 -3.47
N GLU A 352 1.94 -16.74 -2.51
CA GLU A 352 1.77 -18.12 -2.02
C GLU A 352 0.92 -18.99 -2.96
N TYR A 353 -0.08 -18.41 -3.64
CA TYR A 353 -1.08 -19.18 -4.42
C TYR A 353 -1.25 -18.74 -5.89
N GLY A 354 -0.67 -17.61 -6.32
CA GLY A 354 -0.94 -17.00 -7.63
C GLY A 354 -0.63 -17.88 -8.84
N GLU A 355 0.48 -18.62 -8.78
CA GLU A 355 0.94 -19.57 -9.80
C GLU A 355 0.40 -21.00 -9.61
N ALA A 356 -0.51 -21.20 -8.64
CA ALA A 356 -1.01 -22.51 -8.22
C ALA A 356 -2.55 -22.50 -8.09
N GLU A 357 -3.11 -22.48 -6.88
CA GLU A 357 -4.55 -22.52 -6.65
C GLU A 357 -5.30 -21.33 -7.25
N LEU A 358 -4.64 -20.18 -7.45
CA LEU A 358 -5.21 -18.98 -8.08
C LEU A 358 -4.78 -18.78 -9.55
N ALA A 359 -4.08 -19.74 -10.16
CA ALA A 359 -3.62 -19.65 -11.54
C ALA A 359 -4.79 -19.42 -12.51
N GLY A 360 -4.76 -18.31 -13.24
CA GLY A 360 -5.84 -17.90 -14.14
C GLY A 360 -7.16 -17.49 -13.45
N LYS A 361 -7.25 -17.51 -12.11
CA LYS A 361 -8.44 -17.07 -11.33
C LYS A 361 -8.43 -15.59 -10.95
N ILE A 362 -7.33 -14.89 -11.20
CA ILE A 362 -7.18 -13.47 -10.92
C ILE A 362 -7.16 -12.69 -12.24
N ASP A 363 -7.82 -11.54 -12.23
CA ASP A 363 -7.93 -10.63 -13.37
C ASP A 363 -7.02 -9.42 -13.18
N LYS A 364 -7.23 -8.69 -12.07
CA LYS A 364 -6.57 -7.41 -11.81
C LYS A 364 -6.22 -7.27 -10.33
N MET A 365 -5.15 -6.54 -10.05
CA MET A 365 -4.75 -6.12 -8.71
C MET A 365 -4.68 -4.59 -8.64
N ILE A 366 -5.55 -3.98 -7.83
CA ILE A 366 -5.60 -2.54 -7.60
C ILE A 366 -5.04 -2.24 -6.20
N MET A 367 -3.91 -1.54 -6.14
CA MET A 367 -3.26 -1.10 -4.90
C MET A 367 -3.57 0.38 -4.63
N ILE A 368 -4.11 0.70 -3.46
CA ILE A 368 -4.56 2.06 -3.11
C ILE A 368 -3.81 2.55 -1.87
N GLY A 369 -2.83 3.43 -2.05
CA GLY A 369 -1.98 3.93 -0.96
C GLY A 369 -1.14 2.84 -0.28
N THR A 370 -0.88 1.71 -0.96
CA THR A 370 -0.14 0.57 -0.39
C THR A 370 1.29 0.98 -0.04
N PRO A 371 1.76 0.85 1.22
CA PRO A 371 3.14 1.14 1.59
C PRO A 371 4.07 0.00 1.15
N GLN A 372 4.36 -0.09 -0.15
CA GLN A 372 5.08 -1.22 -0.74
C GLN A 372 6.52 -1.34 -0.22
N LEU A 373 7.15 -0.21 0.08
CA LEU A 373 8.48 -0.12 0.69
C LEU A 373 8.40 0.21 2.20
N GLY A 374 7.23 0.08 2.82
CA GLY A 374 6.96 0.50 4.20
C GLY A 374 6.75 2.03 4.35
N THR A 375 6.72 2.51 5.60
CA THR A 375 6.56 3.93 5.93
C THR A 375 7.41 4.35 7.14
N PRO A 376 8.15 5.47 7.08
CA PRO A 376 8.83 6.04 8.24
C PRO A 376 7.87 6.36 9.41
N LYS A 377 6.57 6.58 9.18
CA LYS A 377 5.57 6.82 10.24
C LYS A 377 5.47 5.65 11.23
N ALA A 378 5.72 4.41 10.78
CA ALA A 378 5.76 3.24 11.64
C ALA A 378 6.86 3.32 12.71
N ILE A 379 8.01 3.93 12.42
CA ILE A 379 9.14 4.03 13.34
C ILE A 379 8.80 4.90 14.55
N GLY A 380 8.28 6.11 14.33
CA GLY A 380 7.84 7.01 15.41
C GLY A 380 6.70 6.40 16.23
N SER A 381 5.81 5.66 15.57
CA SER A 381 4.73 4.89 16.19
C SER A 381 5.28 3.86 17.19
N MET A 382 6.11 2.93 16.72
CA MET A 382 6.61 1.81 17.53
C MET A 382 7.66 2.26 18.57
N LEU A 383 8.50 3.25 18.25
CA LEU A 383 9.57 3.69 19.15
C LEU A 383 9.11 4.68 20.22
N HIS A 384 8.13 5.54 19.93
CA HIS A 384 7.79 6.70 20.77
C HIS A 384 6.30 6.87 21.10
N GLY A 385 5.41 6.06 20.52
CA GLY A 385 3.96 6.25 20.66
C GLY A 385 3.51 7.54 19.95
N LEU A 386 3.57 7.53 18.62
CA LEU A 386 2.95 8.56 17.79
C LEU A 386 1.42 8.40 17.86
N ASP A 387 0.71 9.32 18.51
CA ASP A 387 -0.75 9.19 18.79
C ASP A 387 -1.68 9.30 17.55
N GLN A 388 -1.13 9.23 16.33
CA GLN A 388 -1.84 9.03 15.06
C GLN A 388 -1.31 7.80 14.29
N SER A 389 -0.89 6.74 14.99
CA SER A 389 -0.33 5.51 14.41
C SER A 389 -1.40 4.60 13.79
N ILE A 390 -2.05 5.09 12.74
CA ILE A 390 -3.04 4.39 11.90
C ILE A 390 -4.41 4.22 12.59
N GLY A 391 -5.48 4.58 11.87
CA GLY A 391 -6.84 4.71 12.42
C GLY A 391 -7.10 6.08 13.07
N SER A 392 -8.38 6.49 13.12
CA SER A 392 -8.74 7.91 13.31
C SER A 392 -8.80 8.34 14.78
N GLY A 393 -7.65 8.76 15.34
CA GLY A 393 -7.55 9.64 16.52
C GLY A 393 -8.31 9.17 17.78
N ILE A 394 -7.93 8.03 18.34
CA ILE A 394 -8.74 7.31 19.34
C ILE A 394 -8.10 7.34 20.75
N ILE A 395 -8.92 7.03 21.76
CA ILE A 395 -8.69 7.17 23.22
C ILE A 395 -7.68 6.13 23.76
N ALA A 396 -6.46 6.17 23.24
CA ALA A 396 -5.31 5.37 23.65
C ALA A 396 -4.18 6.29 24.09
N THR A 397 -3.42 5.96 25.15
CA THR A 397 -2.19 6.70 25.44
C THR A 397 -1.02 6.16 24.63
N ALA A 398 -0.15 7.04 24.16
CA ALA A 398 1.15 6.74 23.56
C ALA A 398 1.91 5.62 24.30
N SER A 399 1.86 5.58 25.64
CA SER A 399 2.53 4.54 26.43
C SER A 399 1.91 3.15 26.24
N THR A 400 0.58 3.06 26.17
CA THR A 400 -0.14 1.79 25.97
C THR A 400 -0.01 1.33 24.53
N VAL A 401 -0.16 2.23 23.55
CA VAL A 401 0.05 1.95 22.11
C VAL A 401 1.43 1.37 21.89
N ARG A 402 2.47 2.08 22.32
CA ARG A 402 3.88 1.67 22.22
C ARG A 402 4.16 0.30 22.84
N GLN A 403 3.56 0.00 23.99
CA GLN A 403 3.70 -1.30 24.64
C GLN A 403 3.06 -2.43 23.82
N ILE A 404 1.85 -2.25 23.27
CA ILE A 404 1.22 -3.30 22.45
C ILE A 404 1.93 -3.46 21.10
N THR A 405 2.30 -2.37 20.42
CA THR A 405 2.91 -2.41 19.08
C THR A 405 4.21 -3.19 19.01
N LYS A 406 4.92 -3.34 20.13
CA LYS A 406 6.15 -4.13 20.23
C LYS A 406 5.94 -5.60 19.80
N ASN A 407 4.75 -6.16 19.97
CA ASN A 407 4.45 -7.57 19.68
C ASN A 407 3.37 -7.77 18.58
N LEU A 408 2.98 -6.72 17.85
CA LEU A 408 2.04 -6.85 16.72
C LEU A 408 2.80 -7.10 15.43
N ALA A 409 2.84 -8.35 14.95
CA ALA A 409 3.59 -8.74 13.75
C ALA A 409 3.20 -7.92 12.50
N GLY A 410 1.92 -7.53 12.37
CA GLY A 410 1.41 -6.69 11.28
C GLY A 410 1.93 -5.24 11.28
N ALA A 411 2.44 -4.73 12.40
CA ALA A 411 3.07 -3.41 12.46
C ALA A 411 4.49 -3.42 11.88
N TYR A 412 5.21 -4.55 11.98
CA TYR A 412 6.60 -4.65 11.52
C TYR A 412 6.72 -4.61 9.99
N THR A 413 5.78 -5.22 9.26
CA THR A 413 5.82 -5.22 7.78
C THR A 413 5.64 -3.82 7.16
N LEU A 414 5.24 -2.83 7.97
CA LEU A 414 5.15 -1.42 7.60
C LEU A 414 6.41 -0.60 7.89
N LEU A 415 7.45 -1.19 8.48
CA LEU A 415 8.76 -0.55 8.60
C LEU A 415 9.39 -0.38 7.20
N PRO A 416 10.19 0.67 6.97
CA PRO A 416 10.93 0.86 5.72
C PRO A 416 11.76 -0.36 5.33
N SER A 417 11.54 -0.86 4.11
CA SER A 417 12.21 -2.05 3.57
C SER A 417 13.66 -1.75 3.15
N PRO A 418 14.51 -2.76 2.86
CA PRO A 418 15.82 -2.54 2.26
C PRO A 418 15.77 -1.63 1.03
N LYS A 419 14.78 -1.85 0.15
CA LYS A 419 14.59 -1.10 -1.10
C LYS A 419 14.16 0.36 -0.87
N TYR A 420 13.48 0.68 0.24
CA TYR A 420 13.24 2.09 0.64
C TYR A 420 14.55 2.91 0.74
N PHE A 421 15.66 2.28 1.15
CA PHE A 421 16.96 2.95 1.27
C PHE A 421 17.71 3.08 -0.07
N GLU A 422 17.18 2.51 -1.15
CA GLU A 422 17.73 2.67 -2.50
C GLU A 422 17.07 3.87 -3.22
N GLU A 423 15.82 4.20 -2.86
CA GLU A 423 15.05 5.34 -3.39
C GLU A 423 15.32 6.69 -2.70
N ILE A 424 15.86 6.70 -1.46
CA ILE A 424 16.16 7.94 -0.73
C ILE A 424 17.63 8.37 -0.85
N SER A 425 17.87 9.68 -0.83
CA SER A 425 19.22 10.29 -0.85
C SER A 425 19.58 11.05 0.43
N GLU A 426 18.62 11.24 1.33
CA GLU A 426 18.81 11.84 2.67
C GLU A 426 18.73 10.71 3.72
N PRO A 427 19.55 10.73 4.80
CA PRO A 427 19.40 9.78 5.89
C PRO A 427 18.03 9.91 6.56
N MET A 428 17.42 8.76 6.86
CA MET A 428 16.05 8.72 7.40
C MET A 428 16.00 9.06 8.90
N ILE A 429 17.09 8.84 9.64
CA ILE A 429 17.21 9.29 11.04
C ILE A 429 18.56 9.99 11.26
N THR A 430 18.52 11.20 11.81
CA THR A 430 19.68 12.04 12.15
C THR A 430 19.70 12.43 13.63
N THR A 431 20.77 13.10 14.06
CA THR A 431 20.87 13.73 15.39
C THR A 431 21.46 15.12 15.30
N ASP A 432 21.12 16.01 16.24
CA ASP A 432 21.70 17.35 16.35
C ASP A 432 23.17 17.40 16.82
N GLY A 433 23.77 16.23 17.12
CA GLY A 433 25.16 16.10 17.57
C GLY A 433 25.41 16.58 19.00
N SER A 434 24.35 16.75 19.81
CA SER A 434 24.45 17.04 21.24
C SER A 434 25.07 15.88 22.04
N LEU A 435 25.59 16.16 23.24
CA LEU A 435 26.09 15.11 24.12
C LEU A 435 25.00 14.11 24.56
N LEU A 436 23.72 14.53 24.54
CA LEU A 436 22.59 13.65 24.83
C LEU A 436 22.16 12.81 23.63
N SER A 437 22.60 13.15 22.42
CA SER A 437 22.36 12.30 21.26
C SER A 437 23.31 11.10 21.19
N GLU A 438 24.32 10.98 22.06
CA GLU A 438 25.36 9.92 22.04
C GLU A 438 24.78 8.50 21.88
N ALA A 439 23.63 8.20 22.49
CA ALA A 439 22.92 6.92 22.32
C ALA A 439 22.43 6.68 20.87
N VAL A 440 21.84 7.69 20.22
CA VAL A 440 21.39 7.57 18.81
C VAL A 440 22.57 7.72 17.86
N SER A 441 23.48 8.68 18.12
CA SER A 441 24.70 8.92 17.35
C SER A 441 25.68 7.75 17.37
N ALA A 442 25.57 6.80 18.31
CA ALA A 442 26.32 5.54 18.32
C ALA A 442 26.09 4.69 17.04
N TYR A 443 24.95 4.88 16.36
CA TYR A 443 24.63 4.25 15.08
C TYR A 443 25.10 5.05 13.85
N GLY A 444 25.52 6.31 14.05
CA GLY A 444 25.63 7.31 12.98
C GLY A 444 24.26 7.69 12.39
N ASP A 445 24.27 8.45 11.31
CA ASP A 445 23.04 8.73 10.54
C ASP A 445 22.47 7.41 9.96
N ILE A 446 21.16 7.23 9.99
CA ILE A 446 20.52 5.99 9.55
C ILE A 446 20.17 6.11 8.07
N ASP A 447 21.19 5.80 7.27
CA ASP A 447 21.22 5.84 5.80
C ASP A 447 20.91 4.48 5.14
N SER A 448 20.63 3.44 5.92
CA SER A 448 20.55 2.06 5.43
C SER A 448 19.74 1.14 6.36
N SER A 449 19.03 0.16 5.77
CA SER A 449 18.22 -0.82 6.52
C SER A 449 19.04 -1.60 7.57
N ALA A 450 20.32 -1.89 7.30
CA ALA A 450 21.22 -2.52 8.27
C ALA A 450 21.47 -1.65 9.52
N ARG A 451 21.56 -0.32 9.37
CA ARG A 451 21.63 0.63 10.51
C ARG A 451 20.28 0.75 11.20
N LEU A 452 19.18 0.82 10.44
CA LEU A 452 17.83 0.85 11.00
C LEU A 452 17.58 -0.36 11.89
N HIS A 453 17.79 -1.57 11.38
CA HIS A 453 17.62 -2.81 12.14
C HIS A 453 18.46 -2.80 13.42
N SER A 454 19.74 -2.42 13.33
CA SER A 454 20.65 -2.28 14.48
C SER A 454 20.12 -1.31 15.54
N PHE A 455 19.58 -0.17 15.11
CA PHE A 455 18.97 0.83 15.98
C PHE A 455 17.68 0.32 16.62
N LEU A 456 16.80 -0.34 15.87
CA LEU A 456 15.54 -0.88 16.37
C LEU A 456 15.74 -2.00 17.42
N ILE A 457 16.79 -2.82 17.29
CA ILE A 457 17.11 -3.88 18.27
C ILE A 457 17.98 -3.44 19.46
N ASN A 458 18.39 -2.16 19.56
CA ASN A 458 19.27 -1.68 20.65
C ASN A 458 20.60 -2.47 20.74
N SER A 459 21.28 -2.64 19.59
CA SER A 459 22.55 -3.39 19.52
C SER A 459 23.80 -2.64 20.00
N LEU A 460 23.77 -1.32 20.17
CA LEU A 460 24.95 -0.49 20.49
C LEU A 460 24.77 0.39 21.74
N ASP A 461 23.60 0.97 21.96
CA ASP A 461 23.39 2.03 22.96
C ASP A 461 22.96 1.53 24.35
N ASN A 462 22.61 0.25 24.49
CA ASN A 462 22.27 -0.41 25.76
C ASN A 462 21.13 0.30 26.53
N ARG A 463 20.20 0.96 25.83
CA ARG A 463 19.08 1.69 26.44
C ARG A 463 18.12 0.74 27.18
N ASP A 464 17.65 1.15 28.36
CA ASP A 464 16.75 0.30 29.17
C ASP A 464 15.33 0.28 28.58
N GLY A 465 14.55 -0.76 28.90
CA GLY A 465 13.16 -0.87 28.46
C GLY A 465 12.19 0.02 29.24
N SER A 466 12.57 0.49 30.44
CA SER A 466 11.76 1.37 31.29
C SER A 466 12.09 2.85 31.06
N VAL A 467 11.71 3.37 29.89
CA VAL A 467 11.98 4.75 29.45
C VAL A 467 10.71 5.58 29.24
N GLY A 468 10.87 6.91 29.20
CA GLY A 468 9.81 7.84 28.81
C GLY A 468 9.46 7.72 27.33
N LEU A 469 8.50 8.50 26.86
CA LEU A 469 8.10 8.52 25.44
C LEU A 469 9.20 9.13 24.56
N ASN A 470 10.07 9.97 25.11
CA ASN A 470 11.07 10.73 24.39
C ASN A 470 12.32 9.92 24.01
N GLU A 471 12.78 8.97 24.84
CA GLU A 471 13.77 7.98 24.43
C GLU A 471 13.10 6.89 23.56
N PRO A 472 13.78 6.20 22.63
CA PRO A 472 13.23 5.07 21.87
C PRO A 472 13.26 3.74 22.67
N ILE A 473 12.36 2.78 22.39
CA ILE A 473 12.48 1.39 22.94
C ILE A 473 13.34 0.48 22.06
N ALA A 474 13.69 -0.71 22.59
CA ALA A 474 14.08 -1.86 21.78
C ALA A 474 12.82 -2.62 21.31
N LEU A 475 12.75 -2.92 20.01
CA LEU A 475 11.69 -3.72 19.40
C LEU A 475 11.96 -5.23 19.57
N ASN A 476 10.98 -6.07 19.21
CA ASN A 476 11.10 -7.53 19.23
C ASN A 476 12.08 -8.01 18.15
N PRO A 477 13.24 -8.62 18.50
CA PRO A 477 14.26 -8.97 17.51
C PRO A 477 13.86 -10.12 16.58
N GLN A 478 12.97 -11.03 17.01
CA GLN A 478 12.53 -12.15 16.17
C GLN A 478 11.58 -11.63 15.08
N MET A 479 10.59 -10.82 15.45
CA MET A 479 9.65 -10.21 14.48
C MET A 479 10.36 -9.34 13.45
N LEU A 480 11.45 -8.65 13.82
CA LEU A 480 12.31 -7.93 12.88
C LEU A 480 13.06 -8.86 11.90
N LEU A 481 13.60 -9.98 12.39
CA LEU A 481 14.29 -10.96 11.55
C LEU A 481 13.32 -11.60 10.54
N ASP A 482 12.12 -11.98 10.99
CA ASP A 482 11.07 -12.55 10.14
C ASP A 482 10.60 -11.53 9.10
N THR A 483 10.47 -10.26 9.51
CA THR A 483 10.08 -9.14 8.65
C THR A 483 11.08 -8.84 7.54
N ILE A 484 12.39 -8.96 7.77
CA ILE A 484 13.40 -8.82 6.71
C ILE A 484 13.17 -9.88 5.61
N GLY A 485 12.76 -11.10 5.99
CA GLY A 485 12.35 -12.14 5.03
C GLY A 485 11.11 -11.75 4.23
N TRP A 486 10.05 -11.29 4.91
CA TRP A 486 8.81 -10.84 4.27
C TRP A 486 9.00 -9.62 3.36
N GLN A 487 9.77 -8.62 3.79
CA GLN A 487 10.12 -7.45 2.98
C GLN A 487 10.89 -7.88 1.72
N SER A 488 11.86 -8.78 1.83
CA SER A 488 12.60 -9.30 0.67
C SER A 488 11.69 -9.99 -0.36
N ILE A 489 10.56 -10.58 0.07
CA ILE A 489 9.56 -11.15 -0.85
C ILE A 489 8.73 -10.03 -1.49
N LEU A 490 8.24 -9.07 -0.70
CA LEU A 490 7.34 -8.00 -1.15
C LEU A 490 8.02 -6.93 -2.04
N ASP A 491 9.31 -6.65 -1.79
CA ASP A 491 10.19 -5.75 -2.57
C ASP A 491 10.52 -6.31 -3.97
N ASN A 492 10.53 -7.64 -4.10
CA ASN A 492 10.85 -8.38 -5.33
C ASN A 492 9.61 -9.03 -5.98
N TRP A 493 8.41 -8.72 -5.49
CA TRP A 493 7.17 -9.30 -5.98
C TRP A 493 6.83 -8.80 -7.39
N GLY A 494 6.64 -9.75 -8.31
CA GLY A 494 6.03 -9.55 -9.64
C GLY A 494 4.62 -10.11 -9.66
N ALA A 495 3.75 -9.56 -10.52
CA ALA A 495 2.41 -10.12 -10.72
C ALA A 495 2.47 -11.49 -11.43
N PRO A 496 1.58 -12.45 -11.04
CA PRO A 496 1.41 -13.71 -11.75
C PRO A 496 0.98 -13.53 -13.22
N GLU A 497 1.18 -14.55 -14.06
CA GLU A 497 0.81 -14.46 -15.48
C GLU A 497 -0.69 -14.16 -15.68
N GLY A 498 -0.98 -13.11 -16.46
CA GLY A 498 -2.36 -12.70 -16.77
C GLY A 498 -3.08 -11.90 -15.69
N VAL A 499 -2.35 -11.25 -14.77
CA VAL A 499 -2.88 -10.31 -13.77
C VAL A 499 -2.43 -8.87 -14.08
N ASP A 500 -3.37 -7.99 -14.42
CA ASP A 500 -3.10 -6.56 -14.65
C ASP A 500 -2.88 -5.81 -13.32
N VAL A 501 -1.88 -4.93 -13.21
CA VAL A 501 -1.61 -4.16 -11.98
C VAL A 501 -1.95 -2.68 -12.12
N TYR A 502 -2.59 -2.13 -11.09
CA TYR A 502 -2.99 -0.73 -10.99
C TYR A 502 -2.56 -0.16 -9.64
N GLU A 503 -2.04 1.07 -9.65
CA GLU A 503 -1.66 1.81 -8.45
C GLU A 503 -2.44 3.12 -8.34
N VAL A 504 -2.94 3.42 -7.14
CA VAL A 504 -3.48 4.73 -6.77
C VAL A 504 -2.58 5.31 -5.68
N VAL A 505 -1.99 6.47 -5.95
CA VAL A 505 -1.02 7.14 -5.06
C VAL A 505 -1.56 8.50 -4.66
N GLY A 506 -1.69 8.71 -3.35
CA GLY A 506 -2.03 10.02 -2.78
C GLY A 506 -0.77 10.87 -2.56
N THR A 507 -0.84 12.14 -2.91
CA THR A 507 0.27 13.11 -2.72
C THR A 507 -0.25 14.51 -2.34
N GLY A 508 0.63 15.45 -1.99
CA GLY A 508 0.28 16.82 -1.61
C GLY A 508 -0.04 17.04 -0.13
N LEU A 509 0.16 16.03 0.73
CA LEU A 509 -0.03 16.15 2.18
C LEU A 509 1.29 16.04 2.93
N ALA A 510 1.45 16.84 3.98
CA ALA A 510 2.59 16.74 4.87
C ALA A 510 2.68 15.32 5.46
N THR A 511 3.73 14.60 5.08
CA THR A 511 3.94 13.16 5.32
C THR A 511 5.33 12.94 5.91
N ILE A 512 5.46 12.11 6.94
CA ILE A 512 6.74 11.86 7.61
C ILE A 512 7.65 11.01 6.72
N LYS A 513 8.80 11.58 6.31
CA LYS A 513 9.87 10.89 5.58
C LYS A 513 11.05 10.46 6.46
N GLY A 514 11.19 10.99 7.67
CA GLY A 514 12.27 10.67 8.60
C GLY A 514 12.15 11.34 9.97
N TYR A 515 13.21 11.28 10.78
CA TYR A 515 13.26 11.89 12.13
C TYR A 515 14.63 12.50 12.43
N ASP A 516 14.63 13.59 13.19
CA ASP A 516 15.84 14.24 13.68
C ASP A 516 15.78 14.31 15.22
N TYR A 517 16.76 13.73 15.90
CA TYR A 517 16.81 13.73 17.37
C TYR A 517 17.53 14.99 17.89
N ARG A 518 16.77 15.87 18.55
CA ARG A 518 17.19 17.23 18.95
C ARG A 518 17.25 17.38 20.48
N GLU A 519 18.22 18.15 20.99
CA GLU A 519 18.35 18.53 22.41
C GLU A 519 17.34 19.64 22.78
N TYR A 520 16.51 19.36 23.78
CA TYR A 520 15.61 20.31 24.43
C TYR A 520 15.86 20.35 25.95
N GLY A 521 15.35 21.37 26.62
CA GLY A 521 15.64 21.62 28.03
C GLY A 521 16.89 22.48 28.25
N CYS A 522 17.15 22.79 29.52
CA CYS A 522 17.94 23.96 29.90
C CYS A 522 19.37 23.60 30.31
N LYS A 523 20.34 24.23 29.63
CA LYS A 523 21.77 24.05 29.91
C LYS A 523 22.12 24.58 31.30
N GLU A 524 23.08 23.91 31.96
CA GLU A 524 23.45 24.08 33.38
C GLU A 524 23.82 25.50 33.83
N SER A 525 23.91 26.47 32.90
CA SER A 525 24.24 27.86 33.19
C SER A 525 23.08 28.71 33.74
N HIS A 526 21.83 28.23 33.74
CA HIS A 526 20.70 29.01 34.28
C HIS A 526 20.47 28.71 35.78
N PRO A 527 20.38 29.73 36.68
CA PRO A 527 20.34 29.51 38.13
C PRO A 527 19.17 28.67 38.64
N ASP A 528 18.04 28.74 37.94
CA ASP A 528 16.76 28.13 38.31
C ASP A 528 16.50 26.82 37.53
N CYS A 529 17.50 26.31 36.81
CA CYS A 529 17.41 25.05 36.09
C CYS A 529 17.47 23.85 37.05
N VAL A 530 16.30 23.23 37.28
CA VAL A 530 16.16 21.95 38.02
C VAL A 530 15.93 20.77 37.06
N LEU A 531 15.65 21.04 35.78
CA LEU A 531 15.35 20.06 34.74
C LEU A 531 16.59 19.79 33.87
N HIS A 532 17.07 18.55 33.84
CA HIS A 532 18.10 18.14 32.89
C HIS A 532 17.61 18.31 31.44
N SER A 533 18.52 18.68 30.52
CA SER A 533 18.26 18.55 29.08
C SER A 533 17.85 17.11 28.72
N TYR A 534 17.04 16.96 27.68
CA TYR A 534 16.54 15.69 27.17
C TYR A 534 16.57 15.65 25.65
N LEU A 535 16.83 14.48 25.08
CA LEU A 535 16.74 14.22 23.65
C LEU A 535 15.29 13.88 23.28
N LYS A 536 14.80 14.39 22.15
CA LYS A 536 13.48 14.03 21.60
C LYS A 536 13.52 13.87 20.08
N PRO A 537 12.70 12.97 19.50
CA PRO A 537 12.48 12.92 18.06
C PRO A 537 11.71 14.15 17.57
N PHE A 538 12.11 14.66 16.41
CA PHE A 538 11.38 15.66 15.62
C PHE A 538 11.05 15.03 14.25
N PRO A 539 9.82 15.12 13.74
CA PRO A 539 9.47 14.58 12.44
C PRO A 539 10.10 15.40 11.31
N ILE A 540 10.75 14.73 10.37
CA ILE A 540 11.16 15.31 9.08
C ILE A 540 10.12 14.87 8.05
N MET A 541 9.50 15.84 7.40
CA MET A 541 8.33 15.67 6.55
C MET A 541 8.60 16.18 5.13
N SER A 542 7.81 15.70 4.17
CA SER A 542 7.67 16.27 2.83
C SER A 542 6.18 16.47 2.49
N ASN A 543 5.86 17.18 1.42
CA ASN A 543 4.53 17.19 0.81
C ASN A 543 4.31 16.01 -0.18
N ASP A 544 5.35 15.22 -0.48
CA ASP A 544 5.31 14.02 -1.34
C ASP A 544 4.64 12.79 -0.66
N GLY A 545 3.35 12.88 -0.34
CA GLY A 545 2.61 11.72 0.21
C GLY A 545 1.20 12.01 0.70
N ASP A 546 0.59 10.98 1.31
CA ASP A 546 -0.84 10.94 1.65
C ASP A 546 -1.17 11.14 3.14
N GLN A 547 -0.25 11.74 3.92
CA GLN A 547 -0.23 11.84 5.39
C GLN A 547 0.37 10.62 6.11
N THR A 548 0.54 9.48 5.44
CA THR A 548 1.03 8.23 6.07
C THR A 548 2.08 7.50 5.23
N VAL A 549 1.95 7.48 3.91
CA VAL A 549 2.83 6.80 2.97
C VAL A 549 3.41 7.85 2.02
N THR A 550 4.73 7.79 1.81
CA THR A 550 5.43 8.65 0.86
C THR A 550 5.17 8.19 -0.58
N GLU A 551 5.12 9.12 -1.53
CA GLU A 551 4.84 8.85 -2.95
C GLU A 551 5.74 7.73 -3.51
N ILE A 552 7.04 7.77 -3.18
CA ILE A 552 8.04 6.75 -3.56
C ILE A 552 7.74 5.33 -3.04
N SER A 553 7.09 5.19 -1.88
CA SER A 553 6.74 3.88 -1.31
C SER A 553 5.41 3.36 -1.86
N ALA A 554 4.49 4.27 -2.20
CA ALA A 554 3.22 3.93 -2.80
C ALA A 554 3.36 3.48 -4.27
N ALA A 555 4.24 4.14 -5.03
CA ALA A 555 4.47 3.94 -6.47
C ALA A 555 5.53 2.87 -6.81
N ALA A 556 5.91 1.99 -5.88
CA ALA A 556 7.16 1.21 -5.97
C ALA A 556 7.10 -0.13 -6.74
N TYR A 557 5.97 -0.50 -7.36
CA TYR A 557 5.94 -1.70 -8.21
C TYR A 557 6.71 -1.46 -9.52
N GLU A 558 7.64 -2.34 -9.88
CA GLU A 558 8.50 -2.17 -11.06
C GLU A 558 7.99 -2.87 -12.33
N GLY A 559 6.98 -3.73 -12.21
CA GLY A 559 6.37 -4.40 -13.36
C GLY A 559 5.39 -3.51 -14.13
N ASP A 560 4.90 -4.02 -15.26
CA ASP A 560 3.92 -3.32 -16.09
C ASP A 560 2.65 -2.97 -15.28
N LYS A 561 2.28 -1.69 -15.30
CA LYS A 561 1.22 -1.13 -14.45
C LYS A 561 0.59 0.14 -15.01
N ILE A 562 -0.62 0.46 -14.54
CA ILE A 562 -1.24 1.77 -14.74
C ILE A 562 -1.30 2.52 -13.40
N LEU A 563 -0.64 3.68 -13.35
CA LEU A 563 -0.50 4.52 -12.16
C LEU A 563 -1.43 5.75 -12.22
N ALA A 564 -2.22 5.94 -11.17
CA ALA A 564 -3.07 7.10 -10.93
C ALA A 564 -2.53 7.90 -9.73
N VAL A 565 -1.89 9.05 -9.99
CA VAL A 565 -1.43 9.97 -8.94
C VAL A 565 -2.51 11.02 -8.67
N VAL A 566 -2.90 11.17 -7.40
CA VAL A 566 -3.97 12.06 -6.95
C VAL A 566 -3.40 13.03 -5.93
N ASN A 567 -3.31 14.31 -6.30
CA ASN A 567 -3.05 15.39 -5.35
C ASN A 567 -4.28 15.53 -4.42
N LEU A 568 -4.11 15.14 -3.15
CA LEU A 568 -5.15 15.12 -2.13
C LEU A 568 -5.43 16.51 -1.53
N TYR A 569 -4.51 17.46 -1.70
CA TYR A 569 -4.68 18.84 -1.24
C TYR A 569 -5.94 19.47 -1.85
N ASP A 570 -6.12 19.25 -3.15
CA ASP A 570 -7.21 19.81 -3.98
C ASP A 570 -8.37 18.82 -4.20
N ALA A 571 -8.27 17.58 -3.71
CA ALA A 571 -9.24 16.50 -4.00
C ALA A 571 -10.65 16.69 -3.37
N SER A 572 -10.87 17.75 -2.60
CA SER A 572 -12.21 18.15 -2.15
C SER A 572 -12.26 19.64 -1.77
N PHE A 573 -13.48 20.14 -1.58
CA PHE A 573 -13.76 21.44 -0.97
C PHE A 573 -14.55 21.32 0.36
N LEU A 574 -14.91 20.10 0.80
CA LEU A 574 -15.85 19.88 1.90
C LEU A 574 -15.29 19.09 3.10
N LYS A 575 -14.45 18.07 2.85
CA LYS A 575 -13.69 17.34 3.87
C LYS A 575 -12.36 16.91 3.26
N PRO A 576 -11.22 17.06 3.97
CA PRO A 576 -9.92 16.65 3.46
C PRO A 576 -9.91 15.15 3.16
N LYS A 577 -9.12 14.77 2.15
CA LYS A 577 -8.81 13.39 1.83
C LYS A 577 -7.41 13.10 2.35
N THR A 578 -7.23 11.97 3.03
CA THR A 578 -5.94 11.50 3.57
C THR A 578 -5.85 10.00 3.39
N HIS A 579 -4.70 9.39 3.71
CA HIS A 579 -4.50 7.93 3.69
C HIS A 579 -5.68 7.13 4.27
N ALA A 580 -6.28 7.59 5.37
CA ALA A 580 -7.33 6.84 6.05
C ALA A 580 -8.66 6.78 5.27
N ASN A 581 -8.92 7.72 4.35
CA ASN A 581 -10.14 7.80 3.56
C ASN A 581 -9.88 8.07 2.06
N LEU A 582 -8.73 7.61 1.56
CA LEU A 582 -8.28 7.82 0.18
C LEU A 582 -9.28 7.25 -0.85
N THR A 583 -9.89 6.11 -0.51
CA THR A 583 -10.99 5.45 -1.25
C THR A 583 -12.27 6.29 -1.34
N GLU A 584 -12.47 7.27 -0.46
CA GLU A 584 -13.61 8.22 -0.49
C GLU A 584 -13.35 9.41 -1.43
N SER A 585 -12.22 9.44 -2.14
CA SER A 585 -11.91 10.47 -3.13
C SER A 585 -12.62 10.17 -4.45
N GLY A 586 -13.34 11.17 -5.01
CA GLY A 586 -14.09 11.01 -6.27
C GLY A 586 -13.22 10.49 -7.43
N PRO A 587 -12.10 11.15 -7.76
CA PRO A 587 -11.18 10.67 -8.80
C PRO A 587 -10.62 9.26 -8.58
N VAL A 588 -10.55 8.78 -7.32
CA VAL A 588 -10.12 7.42 -6.99
C VAL A 588 -11.26 6.42 -7.29
N GLN A 589 -12.49 6.76 -6.94
CA GLN A 589 -13.68 5.96 -7.27
C GLN A 589 -13.93 5.90 -8.79
N ASP A 590 -13.80 7.04 -9.48
CA ASP A 590 -13.92 7.11 -10.95
C ASP A 590 -12.85 6.24 -11.65
N PHE A 591 -11.60 6.29 -11.19
CA PHE A 591 -10.52 5.42 -11.68
C PHE A 591 -10.86 3.94 -11.45
N ILE A 592 -11.11 3.53 -10.20
CA ILE A 592 -11.39 2.12 -9.85
C ILE A 592 -12.62 1.60 -10.60
N GLY A 593 -13.71 2.36 -10.65
CA GLY A 593 -14.92 2.01 -11.37
C GLY A 593 -14.73 1.88 -12.89
N SER A 594 -13.74 2.57 -13.46
CA SER A 594 -13.32 2.39 -14.86
C SER A 594 -12.40 1.18 -15.07
N VAL A 595 -11.48 0.90 -14.13
CA VAL A 595 -10.59 -0.27 -14.16
C VAL A 595 -11.37 -1.57 -14.05
N ILE A 596 -12.36 -1.66 -13.15
CA ILE A 596 -13.25 -2.83 -13.03
C ILE A 596 -13.99 -3.09 -14.35
N LYS A 597 -14.42 -2.03 -15.05
CA LYS A 597 -15.16 -2.15 -16.33
C LYS A 597 -14.27 -2.47 -17.53
N TYR A 598 -12.96 -2.28 -17.44
CA TYR A 598 -12.03 -2.52 -18.54
C TYR A 598 -11.54 -3.98 -18.55
N PRO A 599 -11.39 -4.65 -19.71
CA PRO A 599 -11.85 -4.24 -21.05
C PRO A 599 -13.31 -4.64 -21.33
N TYR A 600 -13.95 -5.41 -20.45
CA TYR A 600 -15.20 -6.15 -20.73
C TYR A 600 -16.41 -5.26 -21.05
N LEU A 601 -16.48 -4.08 -20.45
CA LEU A 601 -17.61 -3.14 -20.50
C LEU A 601 -17.16 -1.70 -20.85
N SER A 602 -15.86 -1.49 -21.10
CA SER A 602 -15.27 -0.20 -21.47
C SER A 602 -13.94 -0.42 -22.19
N ASP A 603 -13.76 0.20 -23.37
CA ASP A 603 -12.48 0.22 -24.10
C ASP A 603 -11.42 1.14 -23.46
N SER A 604 -11.72 1.78 -22.32
CA SER A 604 -10.85 2.82 -21.73
C SER A 604 -10.93 2.91 -20.20
N ILE A 605 -9.84 3.44 -19.61
CA ILE A 605 -9.65 3.68 -18.17
C ILE A 605 -9.55 5.18 -17.93
N ILE A 606 -10.19 5.67 -16.87
CA ILE A 606 -10.23 7.09 -16.48
C ILE A 606 -9.10 7.37 -15.49
N VAL A 607 -7.89 7.63 -16.00
CA VAL A 607 -6.76 8.04 -15.15
C VAL A 607 -6.93 9.52 -14.74
N PRO A 608 -6.82 9.86 -13.44
CA PRO A 608 -6.85 11.24 -12.97
C PRO A 608 -5.74 12.11 -13.58
N GLU A 609 -6.06 13.37 -13.91
CA GLU A 609 -5.05 14.34 -14.35
C GLU A 609 -4.23 14.82 -13.16
N TYR A 610 -2.92 14.53 -13.15
CA TYR A 610 -2.03 14.98 -12.09
C TYR A 610 -1.66 16.45 -12.25
N THR A 611 -2.11 17.28 -11.30
CA THR A 611 -1.90 18.74 -11.27
C THR A 611 -0.54 19.17 -10.75
N GLY A 612 0.29 18.24 -10.25
CA GLY A 612 1.49 18.55 -9.48
C GLY A 612 1.18 18.93 -8.02
N VAL A 613 2.22 18.90 -7.18
CA VAL A 613 2.14 19.38 -5.80
C VAL A 613 2.64 20.83 -5.72
N SER A 614 1.91 21.67 -4.98
CA SER A 614 2.31 23.04 -4.63
C SER A 614 1.95 23.45 -3.19
N SER A 615 1.43 22.49 -2.40
CA SER A 615 1.09 22.67 -1.00
C SER A 615 2.32 22.95 -0.15
N ARG A 616 2.22 23.91 0.78
CA ARG A 616 3.25 24.26 1.76
C ARG A 616 2.70 24.16 3.16
N TYR A 617 3.54 23.79 4.12
CA TYR A 617 3.11 23.56 5.50
C TYR A 617 4.02 24.24 6.50
N ARG A 618 3.43 24.66 7.63
CA ARG A 618 4.08 25.17 8.82
C ARG A 618 3.91 24.14 9.94
N ILE A 619 5.03 23.68 10.49
CA ILE A 619 5.09 22.75 11.60
C ILE A 619 5.43 23.56 12.85
N ILE A 620 4.46 23.70 13.76
CA ILE A 620 4.65 24.34 15.06
C ILE A 620 4.73 23.25 16.12
N ALA A 621 5.90 23.12 16.74
CA ALA A 621 6.19 22.04 17.67
C ALA A 621 6.48 22.58 19.07
N ALA A 622 5.79 22.08 20.09
CA ALA A 622 6.01 22.46 21.48
C ALA A 622 6.45 21.28 22.35
N PHE A 623 7.42 21.58 23.21
CA PHE A 623 8.13 20.63 24.06
C PHE A 623 7.75 20.90 25.51
N SER A 624 7.11 19.92 26.13
CA SER A 624 6.41 19.96 27.44
C SER A 624 7.12 20.70 28.58
N PRO A 625 6.36 21.27 29.56
CA PRO A 625 4.94 21.05 29.83
C PRO A 625 3.99 22.18 29.38
N VAL A 626 3.72 22.24 28.08
CA VAL A 626 2.69 23.10 27.48
C VAL A 626 1.81 22.32 26.49
N SER A 627 0.59 22.81 26.26
CA SER A 627 -0.28 22.40 25.15
C SER A 627 -0.30 23.44 24.02
N LEU A 628 -0.72 23.02 22.82
CA LEU A 628 -0.88 23.88 21.63
C LEU A 628 -2.33 23.88 21.13
N LEU A 629 -2.78 25.06 20.69
CA LEU A 629 -4.04 25.27 19.99
C LEU A 629 -3.86 26.36 18.92
N ALA A 630 -4.09 26.04 17.64
CA ALA A 630 -4.24 27.04 16.58
C ALA A 630 -5.73 27.33 16.31
N VAL A 631 -6.03 28.59 15.98
CA VAL A 631 -7.37 29.06 15.59
C VAL A 631 -7.24 29.97 14.37
N ASP A 632 -7.99 29.71 13.30
CA ASP A 632 -7.98 30.55 12.09
C ASP A 632 -8.90 31.78 12.17
N ASP A 633 -8.83 32.65 11.16
CA ASP A 633 -9.70 33.85 11.03
C ASP A 633 -11.22 33.52 10.97
N ASN A 634 -11.61 32.25 10.76
CA ASN A 634 -13.00 31.78 10.77
C ASN A 634 -13.41 31.12 12.11
N GLY A 635 -12.49 31.01 13.08
CA GLY A 635 -12.70 30.37 14.37
C GLY A 635 -12.53 28.85 14.38
N ARG A 636 -12.01 28.24 13.29
CA ARG A 636 -11.74 26.80 13.18
C ARG A 636 -10.48 26.45 13.97
N GLN A 637 -10.54 25.35 14.71
CA GLN A 637 -9.55 24.98 15.72
C GLN A 637 -8.72 23.75 15.32
N VAL A 638 -7.42 23.76 15.64
CA VAL A 638 -6.51 22.60 15.53
C VAL A 638 -5.72 22.44 16.81
N GLY A 639 -5.76 21.25 17.42
CA GLY A 639 -5.12 20.97 18.71
C GLY A 639 -5.94 20.02 19.60
N MET A 640 -5.41 19.70 20.78
CA MET A 640 -6.11 18.90 21.79
C MET A 640 -7.01 19.80 22.66
N ILE A 641 -8.32 19.60 22.65
CA ILE A 641 -9.29 20.36 23.47
C ILE A 641 -10.18 19.40 24.26
N GLY A 642 -10.20 19.52 25.59
CA GLY A 642 -11.08 18.71 26.44
C GLY A 642 -10.74 17.21 26.51
N GLY A 643 -9.65 16.77 25.87
CA GLY A 643 -9.33 15.35 25.65
C GLY A 643 -9.68 14.86 24.24
N GLU A 644 -10.16 15.75 23.36
CA GLU A 644 -10.53 15.48 21.98
C GLU A 644 -9.50 16.12 21.02
N ILE A 645 -9.04 15.39 20.00
CA ILE A 645 -8.24 15.97 18.92
C ILE A 645 -9.17 16.74 17.98
N LYS A 646 -8.82 18.00 17.70
CA LYS A 646 -9.45 18.82 16.66
C LYS A 646 -8.52 19.07 15.49
N GLU A 647 -9.09 18.97 14.29
CA GLU A 647 -8.46 19.25 13.00
C GLU A 647 -9.49 19.97 12.09
N GLU A 648 -10.07 21.08 12.57
CA GLU A 648 -11.16 21.78 11.86
C GLU A 648 -10.66 22.68 10.70
N ILE A 649 -9.38 23.05 10.70
CA ILE A 649 -8.74 23.74 9.57
C ILE A 649 -8.47 22.72 8.47
N TYR A 650 -8.86 23.06 7.24
CA TYR A 650 -8.69 22.17 6.08
C TYR A 650 -7.21 21.83 5.83
N ASN A 651 -6.91 20.55 5.55
CA ASN A 651 -5.56 19.98 5.39
C ASN A 651 -4.59 20.19 6.59
N ALA A 652 -5.08 20.61 7.76
CA ALA A 652 -4.29 20.67 8.99
C ALA A 652 -4.22 19.33 9.73
N GLN A 653 -3.23 19.18 10.61
CA GLN A 653 -3.01 17.97 11.40
C GLN A 653 -2.57 18.31 12.84
N TYR A 654 -2.95 17.48 13.82
CA TYR A 654 -2.41 17.51 15.19
C TYR A 654 -2.01 16.11 15.66
N PHE A 655 -0.75 15.96 16.08
CA PHE A 655 -0.26 14.72 16.69
C PHE A 655 0.70 14.97 17.83
N GLU A 656 0.82 13.98 18.72
CA GLU A 656 1.90 13.92 19.72
C GLU A 656 2.95 12.88 19.33
N LEU A 657 4.23 13.26 19.47
CA LEU A 657 5.38 12.38 19.24
C LEU A 657 6.40 12.59 20.36
N GLY A 658 6.77 11.50 21.04
CA GLY A 658 7.68 11.54 22.18
C GLY A 658 7.19 12.42 23.34
N GLY A 659 5.87 12.56 23.50
CA GLY A 659 5.22 13.48 24.44
C GLY A 659 5.39 14.97 24.12
N SER A 660 5.66 15.31 22.86
CA SER A 660 5.77 16.67 22.32
C SER A 660 4.64 16.90 21.31
N LYS A 661 4.11 18.12 21.25
CA LYS A 661 2.88 18.45 20.52
C LYS A 661 3.24 19.09 19.18
N PHE A 662 2.62 18.63 18.09
CA PHE A 662 2.85 19.14 16.74
C PHE A 662 1.54 19.61 16.12
N LEU A 663 1.52 20.86 15.67
CA LEU A 663 0.51 21.39 14.74
C LEU A 663 1.15 21.44 13.35
N VAL A 664 0.54 20.81 12.36
CA VAL A 664 0.93 20.94 10.95
C VAL A 664 -0.19 21.68 10.23
N LEU A 665 0.10 22.88 9.71
CA LEU A 665 -0.89 23.82 9.21
C LEU A 665 -0.50 24.26 7.79
N PRO A 666 -1.43 24.40 6.83
CA PRO A 666 -1.15 25.08 5.56
C PRO A 666 -0.51 26.46 5.76
N SER A 667 0.59 26.73 5.05
CA SER A 667 1.40 27.94 5.29
C SER A 667 0.66 29.25 4.94
N GLU A 668 -0.31 29.18 4.03
CA GLU A 668 -1.18 30.29 3.61
C GLU A 668 -2.36 30.58 4.54
N VAL A 669 -2.63 29.72 5.53
CA VAL A 669 -3.72 29.95 6.49
C VAL A 669 -3.22 30.84 7.64
N ASN A 670 -3.83 32.01 7.77
CA ASN A 670 -3.67 32.89 8.92
C ASN A 670 -4.19 32.20 10.19
N VAL A 671 -3.39 32.22 11.26
CA VAL A 671 -3.74 31.62 12.55
C VAL A 671 -3.29 32.47 13.72
N ASN A 672 -4.05 32.41 14.81
CA ASN A 672 -3.57 32.71 16.15
C ASN A 672 -3.23 31.39 16.85
N VAL A 673 -2.07 31.33 17.51
CA VAL A 673 -1.53 30.11 18.10
C VAL A 673 -1.33 30.34 19.59
N LYS A 674 -2.14 29.63 20.40
CA LYS A 674 -2.09 29.66 21.85
C LYS A 674 -1.24 28.51 22.37
N VAL A 675 -0.24 28.88 23.16
CA VAL A 675 0.51 28.02 24.07
C VAL A 675 -0.14 28.15 25.45
N THR A 676 -0.29 27.05 26.19
CA THR A 676 -0.85 27.08 27.55
C THR A 676 -0.07 26.15 28.46
N GLY A 677 0.33 26.65 29.63
CA GLY A 677 1.04 25.87 30.63
C GLY A 677 0.15 24.82 31.27
N VAL A 678 0.59 23.56 31.26
CA VAL A 678 -0.15 22.43 31.86
C VAL A 678 0.51 21.91 33.14
N ASP A 679 1.76 22.28 33.39
CA ASP A 679 2.49 22.03 34.64
C ASP A 679 3.56 23.12 34.83
N ASP A 680 4.14 23.20 36.03
CA ASP A 680 5.27 24.08 36.34
C ASP A 680 6.56 23.52 35.72
N GLY A 681 7.31 24.33 34.97
CA GLY A 681 8.55 23.87 34.35
C GLY A 681 9.15 24.80 33.28
N ILE A 682 9.82 24.17 32.33
CA ILE A 682 10.52 24.84 31.22
C ILE A 682 10.06 24.20 29.92
N TYR A 683 9.61 25.00 28.95
CA TYR A 683 9.17 24.56 27.63
C TYR A 683 10.11 25.06 26.52
N SER A 684 9.90 24.57 25.31
CA SER A 684 10.50 25.11 24.09
C SER A 684 9.47 25.07 22.95
N LEU A 685 9.64 25.95 21.97
CA LEU A 685 8.75 26.09 20.81
C LEU A 685 9.61 26.19 19.55
N SER A 686 9.39 25.31 18.58
CA SER A 686 10.04 25.32 17.25
C SER A 686 9.00 25.68 16.20
N VAL A 687 9.41 26.44 15.19
CA VAL A 687 8.67 26.57 13.95
C VAL A 687 9.57 26.14 12.80
N ASP A 688 9.14 25.11 12.07
CA ASP A 688 9.74 24.63 10.84
C ASP A 688 8.71 24.82 9.70
N GLU A 689 9.12 25.06 8.46
CA GLU A 689 8.25 25.15 7.29
C GLU A 689 8.69 24.16 6.18
N ILE A 690 7.74 23.58 5.46
CA ILE A 690 7.92 22.77 4.25
C ILE A 690 7.62 23.66 3.04
N ASP A 691 8.59 23.81 2.14
CA ASP A 691 8.42 24.56 0.89
C ASP A 691 7.75 23.73 -0.23
N GLU A 692 7.51 24.37 -1.38
CA GLU A 692 6.89 23.75 -2.56
C GLU A 692 7.68 22.53 -3.09
N SER A 693 8.98 22.41 -2.79
CA SER A 693 9.84 21.28 -3.19
C SER A 693 9.93 20.16 -2.13
N GLY A 694 9.04 20.14 -1.15
CA GLY A 694 9.00 19.09 -0.12
C GLY A 694 10.11 19.22 0.92
N LYS A 695 10.83 20.34 0.92
CA LYS A 695 11.97 20.56 1.81
C LYS A 695 11.53 21.26 3.10
N GLN A 696 11.74 20.58 4.22
CA GLN A 696 11.56 21.16 5.56
C GLN A 696 12.79 22.01 5.99
N VAL A 697 12.54 23.18 6.57
CA VAL A 697 13.55 24.13 7.09
C VAL A 697 13.08 24.72 8.42
N GLN A 698 13.94 24.76 9.44
CA GLN A 698 13.65 25.46 10.70
C GLN A 698 13.70 26.99 10.50
N ILE A 699 12.63 27.68 10.89
CA ILE A 699 12.45 29.14 10.76
C ILE A 699 12.77 29.86 12.08
N SER A 700 12.34 29.30 13.21
CA SER A 700 12.62 29.85 14.54
C SER A 700 12.62 28.79 15.63
N ILE A 701 13.34 29.04 16.73
CA ILE A 701 13.33 28.15 17.90
C ILE A 701 13.54 28.92 19.22
N LEU A 702 12.48 28.99 20.01
CA LEU A 702 12.50 29.47 21.39
C LEU A 702 12.90 28.30 22.28
N LYS A 703 14.10 28.37 22.88
CA LYS A 703 14.54 27.42 23.89
C LYS A 703 14.43 28.02 25.29
N ASN A 704 14.00 27.20 26.25
CA ASN A 704 14.09 27.45 27.69
C ASN A 704 13.25 28.60 28.24
N SER A 705 12.02 28.76 27.76
CA SER A 705 11.04 29.66 28.37
C SER A 705 10.32 28.96 29.53
N THR A 706 9.97 29.70 30.58
CA THR A 706 9.30 29.18 31.78
C THR A 706 7.80 29.01 31.57
N THR A 707 7.22 27.98 32.20
CA THR A 707 5.77 27.71 32.22
C THR A 707 5.29 27.42 33.64
N SER A 708 4.02 27.73 33.91
CA SER A 708 3.32 27.53 35.18
C SER A 708 1.92 26.97 34.91
N VAL A 709 1.28 26.39 35.92
CA VAL A 709 -0.17 26.08 35.85
C VAL A 709 -0.98 27.39 35.89
N GLY A 710 -1.21 27.98 34.72
CA GLY A 710 -1.91 29.25 34.54
C GLY A 710 -1.36 30.09 33.38
N MET A 711 -0.06 29.96 33.07
CA MET A 711 0.60 30.68 31.98
C MET A 711 -0.14 30.49 30.65
N THR A 712 -0.37 31.58 29.93
CA THR A 712 -0.74 31.51 28.52
C THR A 712 0.11 32.45 27.68
N ALA A 713 0.53 31.97 26.51
CA ALA A 713 1.28 32.76 25.54
C ALA A 713 0.63 32.64 24.16
N GLU A 714 0.55 33.75 23.43
CA GLU A 714 -0.06 33.78 22.11
C GLU A 714 0.84 34.48 21.10
N PHE A 715 0.87 33.95 19.88
CA PHE A 715 1.43 34.61 18.71
C PHE A 715 0.54 34.35 17.50
N SER A 716 0.53 35.26 16.55
CA SER A 716 -0.20 35.09 15.28
C SER A 716 0.75 34.99 14.10
N VAL A 717 0.31 34.29 13.05
CA VAL A 717 0.96 34.28 11.75
C VAL A 717 -0.03 34.80 10.73
N LYS A 718 0.35 35.85 9.99
CA LYS A 718 -0.53 36.55 9.03
C LYS A 718 0.23 36.89 7.77
N ASP A 719 -0.30 36.49 6.61
CA ASP A 719 0.32 36.66 5.30
C ASP A 719 1.77 36.11 5.22
N GLY A 720 2.12 35.16 6.10
CA GLY A 720 3.47 34.57 6.26
C GLY A 720 4.37 35.29 7.27
N GLU A 721 3.98 36.45 7.81
CA GLU A 721 4.72 37.15 8.86
C GLU A 721 4.30 36.68 10.26
N TYR A 722 5.27 36.51 11.16
CA TYR A 722 5.09 36.05 12.54
C TYR A 722 5.11 37.24 13.50
N SER A 723 4.12 37.33 14.40
CA SER A 723 4.19 38.28 15.51
C SER A 723 5.22 37.84 16.57
N PRO A 724 5.63 38.75 17.47
CA PRO A 724 6.16 38.36 18.77
C PRO A 724 5.22 37.39 19.51
N LEU A 725 5.80 36.65 20.46
CA LEU A 725 5.06 35.90 21.47
C LEU A 725 4.77 36.84 22.65
N GLU A 726 3.49 37.08 22.90
CA GLU A 726 2.97 37.82 24.05
C GLU A 726 2.60 36.79 25.14
N THR A 727 3.05 36.99 26.38
CA THR A 727 2.92 35.99 27.47
C THR A 727 2.39 36.63 28.76
N ASP A 728 1.27 36.08 29.23
CA ASP A 728 0.73 36.19 30.60
C ASP A 728 1.36 35.07 31.45
N GLN A 729 2.17 35.39 32.45
CA GLN A 729 2.94 34.39 33.21
C GLN A 729 2.24 33.88 34.48
N ASP A 730 1.36 34.67 35.09
CA ASP A 730 0.69 34.33 36.36
C ASP A 730 -0.83 34.06 36.24
N GLY A 731 -1.43 34.36 35.08
CA GLY A 731 -2.81 34.08 34.73
C GLY A 731 -3.80 35.18 35.10
N ASP A 732 -3.36 36.42 35.36
CA ASP A 732 -4.26 37.55 35.69
C ASP A 732 -4.95 38.19 34.47
N GLY A 733 -4.42 37.96 33.27
CA GLY A 733 -4.97 38.42 31.98
C GLY A 733 -4.32 39.68 31.40
N GLU A 734 -3.32 40.28 32.04
CA GLU A 734 -2.41 41.27 31.45
C GLU A 734 -1.17 40.56 30.83
N ILE A 735 -0.41 41.25 29.97
CA ILE A 735 0.80 40.69 29.34
C ILE A 735 2.06 41.12 30.09
N ASP A 736 2.75 40.16 30.72
CA ASP A 736 4.03 40.36 31.40
C ASP A 736 5.19 40.55 30.40
N LEU A 737 5.32 39.61 29.45
CA LEU A 737 6.51 39.42 28.64
C LEU A 737 6.17 39.42 27.15
N ILE A 738 6.94 40.20 26.37
CA ILE A 738 6.90 40.16 24.90
C ILE A 738 8.30 39.81 24.39
N GLN A 739 8.41 38.72 23.62
CA GLN A 739 9.67 38.23 23.06
C GLN A 739 9.51 37.73 21.62
N SER A 740 10.61 37.66 20.86
CA SER A 740 10.61 36.99 19.55
C SER A 740 10.50 35.47 19.71
N LEU A 741 10.11 34.77 18.64
CA LEU A 741 10.12 33.29 18.58
C LEU A 741 11.53 32.67 18.63
N ASN A 742 12.59 33.49 18.78
CA ASN A 742 13.96 33.05 19.06
C ASN A 742 14.42 33.41 20.49
N GLY A 743 13.53 33.95 21.34
CA GLY A 743 13.84 34.33 22.73
C GLY A 743 14.51 35.70 22.91
N GLU A 744 14.50 36.56 21.90
CA GLU A 744 14.95 37.95 22.06
C GLU A 744 13.83 38.77 22.72
N ILE A 745 14.05 39.24 23.96
CA ILE A 745 13.05 40.00 24.70
C ILE A 745 12.90 41.40 24.09
N ILE A 746 11.65 41.76 23.78
CA ILE A 746 11.23 43.04 23.18
C ILE A 746 10.70 43.98 24.28
N LEU A 747 10.04 43.43 25.29
CA LEU A 747 9.55 44.15 26.46
C LEU A 747 9.66 43.27 27.71
N GLU A 748 10.41 43.74 28.71
CA GLU A 748 10.38 43.26 30.09
C GLU A 748 9.44 44.15 30.93
N PRO A 749 8.70 43.61 31.91
CA PRO A 749 7.91 44.40 32.84
C PRO A 749 8.82 44.99 33.94
N GLU A 750 8.61 46.24 34.34
CA GLU A 750 9.12 46.70 35.64
C GLU A 750 8.35 45.94 36.74
N VAL A 751 8.93 44.88 37.31
CA VAL A 751 8.32 44.12 38.41
C VAL A 751 8.31 44.99 39.68
N VAL A 752 7.25 45.79 39.85
CA VAL A 752 7.09 46.75 40.94
C VAL A 752 6.65 46.03 42.22
N TYR A 753 7.60 45.76 43.11
CA TYR A 753 7.29 45.22 44.42
C TYR A 753 6.83 46.31 45.38
N ASN A 754 5.94 45.95 46.29
CA ASN A 754 5.45 46.81 47.35
C ASN A 754 5.75 46.22 48.75
N TYR A 755 5.59 47.05 49.78
CA TYR A 755 5.84 46.65 51.17
C TYR A 755 4.89 45.57 51.72
N GLY A 756 3.83 45.21 50.99
CA GLY A 756 2.99 44.04 51.21
C GLY A 756 3.73 42.73 50.95
N ASP A 757 4.33 42.62 49.77
CA ASP A 757 4.94 41.39 49.24
C ASP A 757 6.21 41.05 50.03
N LEU A 758 7.00 42.08 50.37
CA LEU A 758 8.11 41.95 51.32
C LEU A 758 7.66 41.51 52.73
N ARG A 759 6.40 41.73 53.11
CA ARG A 759 5.80 41.18 54.36
C ARG A 759 5.16 39.80 54.17
N ILE A 760 4.97 39.33 52.93
CA ILE A 760 4.57 37.95 52.61
C ILE A 760 5.82 37.08 52.61
N ALA A 761 6.78 37.33 51.72
CA ALA A 761 8.03 36.58 51.59
C ALA A 761 8.79 36.37 52.93
N VAL A 762 8.82 37.37 53.82
CA VAL A 762 9.47 37.27 55.15
C VAL A 762 8.77 36.29 56.11
N LYS A 763 7.49 35.97 55.91
CA LYS A 763 6.75 34.94 56.68
C LYS A 763 7.00 33.54 56.13
N ASP A 764 7.08 33.41 54.80
CA ASP A 764 7.16 32.12 54.12
C ASP A 764 8.49 31.40 54.37
N LEU A 765 9.50 32.14 54.83
CA LEU A 765 10.72 31.67 55.50
C LEU A 765 10.49 30.76 56.73
N LYS A 766 9.23 30.54 57.18
CA LYS A 766 8.84 29.62 58.29
C LYS A 766 9.62 29.84 59.60
N LEU A 767 10.06 31.08 59.83
CA LEU A 767 10.90 31.47 60.97
C LEU A 767 10.17 31.34 62.31
N THR A 768 10.93 31.24 63.42
CA THR A 768 10.31 31.34 64.74
C THR A 768 9.65 32.72 64.94
N LYS A 769 8.55 32.76 65.70
CA LYS A 769 7.76 33.98 65.98
C LYS A 769 8.57 35.15 66.57
N GLN A 770 9.78 34.92 67.10
CA GLN A 770 10.70 35.99 67.51
C GLN A 770 11.59 36.50 66.36
N GLN A 771 12.05 35.62 65.46
CA GLN A 771 12.87 35.97 64.31
C GLN A 771 12.05 36.73 63.26
N GLU A 772 10.91 36.16 62.87
CA GLU A 772 9.93 36.75 61.93
C GLU A 772 9.54 38.17 62.36
N LYS A 773 9.01 38.32 63.59
CA LYS A 773 8.64 39.62 64.17
C LYS A 773 9.79 40.64 64.19
N LYS A 774 11.03 40.19 64.39
CA LYS A 774 12.23 41.06 64.39
C LYS A 774 12.64 41.52 62.99
N ILE A 775 12.20 40.84 61.93
CA ILE A 775 12.39 41.25 60.54
C ILE A 775 11.21 42.11 60.08
N LEU A 776 9.96 41.66 60.31
CA LEU A 776 8.76 42.44 59.98
C LEU A 776 8.73 43.82 60.66
N LEU A 777 9.24 43.96 61.89
CA LEU A 777 9.42 45.27 62.54
C LEU A 777 10.37 46.22 61.78
N LYS A 778 11.32 45.70 61.00
CA LYS A 778 12.23 46.49 60.16
C LYS A 778 11.60 46.80 58.81
N VAL A 779 10.85 45.86 58.22
CA VAL A 779 10.07 46.09 56.99
C VAL A 779 9.04 47.20 57.23
N GLY A 780 8.26 47.14 58.31
CA GLY A 780 7.32 48.22 58.68
C GLY A 780 7.99 49.55 59.07
N LEU A 781 9.27 49.52 59.51
CA LEU A 781 10.05 50.74 59.73
C LEU A 781 10.49 51.37 58.39
N ALA A 782 10.91 50.55 57.42
CA ALA A 782 11.24 50.99 56.07
C ALA A 782 10.00 51.58 55.37
N GLU A 783 8.86 50.89 55.39
CA GLU A 783 7.56 51.35 54.87
C GLU A 783 7.14 52.71 55.46
N LEU A 784 7.37 52.91 56.77
CA LEU A 784 7.08 54.16 57.48
C LEU A 784 8.06 55.30 57.10
N PHE A 785 9.25 54.97 56.60
CA PHE A 785 10.17 55.93 56.01
C PHE A 785 9.85 56.21 54.54
N ALA A 786 9.44 55.20 53.75
CA ALA A 786 8.93 55.34 52.39
C ALA A 786 7.78 56.36 52.33
N LYS A 787 6.75 56.15 53.17
CA LYS A 787 5.58 57.04 53.32
C LYS A 787 5.93 58.44 53.87
N LYS A 788 7.20 58.72 54.18
CA LYS A 788 7.72 60.04 54.58
C LYS A 788 8.80 60.58 53.62
N SER A 789 9.34 59.77 52.72
CA SER A 789 10.36 60.15 51.73
C SER A 789 9.82 61.24 50.81
N GLN A 790 8.57 61.07 50.36
CA GLN A 790 7.73 62.02 49.62
C GLN A 790 7.74 63.45 50.21
N LYS A 791 7.95 63.61 51.52
CA LYS A 791 7.91 64.91 52.21
C LYS A 791 9.31 65.43 52.59
N LYS A 792 10.31 64.57 52.77
CA LYS A 792 11.72 64.97 53.03
C LYS A 792 12.70 63.90 52.55
N LYS A 793 13.63 64.28 51.66
CA LYS A 793 14.74 63.42 51.14
C LYS A 793 15.63 62.74 52.21
N VAL A 794 15.57 63.17 53.47
CA VAL A 794 16.25 62.49 54.58
C VAL A 794 15.72 61.08 54.85
N PHE A 795 14.42 60.83 54.60
CA PHE A 795 13.81 59.52 54.89
C PHE A 795 14.22 58.42 53.89
N VAL A 796 14.50 58.76 52.62
CA VAL A 796 15.11 57.83 51.64
C VAL A 796 16.38 57.16 52.20
N ARG A 797 17.22 57.94 52.91
CA ARG A 797 18.46 57.44 53.54
C ARG A 797 18.21 56.63 54.81
N LEU A 798 17.03 56.70 55.41
CA LEU A 798 16.63 55.93 56.60
C LEU A 798 15.92 54.63 56.20
N GLU A 799 15.11 54.69 55.15
CA GLU A 799 14.50 53.58 54.42
C GLU A 799 15.55 52.60 53.91
N ALA A 800 16.50 53.04 53.07
CA ALA A 800 17.60 52.20 52.59
C ALA A 800 18.45 51.60 53.74
N ARG A 801 18.53 52.28 54.89
CA ARG A 801 19.18 51.73 56.10
C ARG A 801 18.32 50.67 56.80
N ALA A 802 17.01 50.82 56.82
CA ALA A 802 16.07 49.85 57.39
C ALA A 802 16.01 48.58 56.52
N LEU A 803 15.95 48.72 55.19
CA LEU A 803 16.04 47.63 54.22
C LEU A 803 17.39 46.90 54.31
N LYS A 804 18.52 47.63 54.36
CA LYS A 804 19.84 47.02 54.62
C LYS A 804 19.91 46.28 55.97
N LEU A 805 19.13 46.70 56.97
CA LEU A 805 19.00 45.99 58.24
C LEU A 805 18.07 44.76 58.16
N VAL A 806 17.18 44.64 57.17
CA VAL A 806 16.48 43.39 56.83
C VAL A 806 17.48 42.40 56.23
N LEU A 807 18.20 42.79 55.18
CA LEU A 807 19.21 41.95 54.53
C LEU A 807 20.31 41.48 55.49
N LEU A 808 20.82 42.36 56.36
CA LEU A 808 21.80 41.99 57.41
C LEU A 808 21.24 41.07 58.52
N ASN A 809 19.91 40.98 58.68
CA ASN A 809 19.28 39.96 59.53
C ASN A 809 19.24 38.61 58.79
N LEU A 810 18.80 38.60 57.53
CA LEU A 810 18.63 37.40 56.70
C LEU A 810 19.99 36.73 56.45
N LYS A 811 21.01 37.49 56.03
CA LYS A 811 22.42 37.05 55.89
C LYS A 811 23.12 36.69 57.22
N LYS A 812 22.38 36.66 58.34
CA LYS A 812 22.80 36.13 59.65
C LYS A 812 21.98 34.91 60.11
N LEU A 813 20.88 34.59 59.42
CA LEU A 813 20.10 33.36 59.56
C LEU A 813 20.61 32.30 58.56
N GLU A 814 20.88 32.72 57.32
CA GLU A 814 21.64 32.00 56.28
C GLU A 814 22.94 31.39 56.85
N ARG A 815 23.84 32.23 57.38
CA ARG A 815 25.09 31.83 58.06
C ARG A 815 24.92 30.99 59.34
N LYS A 816 23.71 30.55 59.65
CA LYS A 816 23.36 29.64 60.74
C LYS A 816 22.62 28.38 60.27
N GLY A 817 22.38 28.22 58.97
CA GLY A 817 21.54 27.14 58.43
C GLY A 817 20.08 27.22 58.89
N ILE A 818 19.53 28.43 59.03
CA ILE A 818 18.15 28.66 59.49
C ILE A 818 17.21 29.01 58.31
N ILE A 819 17.77 29.57 57.24
CA ILE A 819 17.16 29.83 55.93
C ILE A 819 18.24 29.53 54.87
N ASP A 820 17.84 29.31 53.63
CA ASP A 820 18.75 29.06 52.51
C ASP A 820 19.40 30.36 51.96
N GLY A 821 20.38 30.23 51.07
CA GLY A 821 20.90 31.33 50.27
C GLY A 821 19.88 31.89 49.27
N ASN A 822 19.01 31.04 48.69
CA ASN A 822 18.00 31.48 47.72
C ASN A 822 16.89 32.29 48.40
N ASP A 823 16.43 31.89 49.60
CA ASP A 823 15.54 32.68 50.46
C ASP A 823 16.00 34.14 50.63
N VAL A 824 17.31 34.33 50.85
CA VAL A 824 17.92 35.64 51.00
C VAL A 824 17.95 36.40 49.66
N ARG A 825 18.24 35.69 48.57
CA ARG A 825 18.38 36.24 47.22
C ARG A 825 17.05 36.77 46.69
N SER A 826 15.97 36.00 46.82
CA SER A 826 14.62 36.41 46.43
C SER A 826 14.17 37.67 47.18
N ILE A 827 14.41 37.73 48.50
CA ILE A 827 14.11 38.93 49.29
C ILE A 827 15.04 40.11 48.95
N GLU A 828 16.26 39.87 48.47
CA GLU A 828 17.15 40.93 47.97
C GLU A 828 16.69 41.47 46.60
N VAL A 829 16.12 40.63 45.72
CA VAL A 829 15.43 41.07 44.49
C VAL A 829 14.22 41.94 44.82
N ILE A 830 13.31 41.47 45.67
CA ILE A 830 12.14 42.23 46.15
C ILE A 830 12.58 43.61 46.68
N ILE A 831 13.61 43.64 47.54
CA ILE A 831 14.09 44.87 48.18
C ILE A 831 14.73 45.87 47.20
N ASN A 832 15.36 45.39 46.13
CA ASN A 832 15.98 46.27 45.12
C ASN A 832 14.94 46.93 44.20
N ASN A 833 13.77 46.30 44.04
CA ASN A 833 12.70 46.69 43.12
C ASN A 833 11.43 47.21 43.85
N LEU A 834 11.59 47.74 45.07
CA LEU A 834 10.52 48.40 45.84
C LEU A 834 10.22 49.82 45.33
N GLN A 835 8.93 50.19 45.29
CA GLN A 835 8.45 51.57 45.09
C GLN A 835 7.63 52.13 46.29
#